data_AF-A0A7C2QTD0-F1
#
_entry.id   AF-A0A7C2QTD0-F1
#
_cell.length_a   1.000
_cell.length_b   1.000
_cell.length_c   1.000
_cell.angle_alpha   90.00
_cell.angle_beta   90.00
_cell.angle_gamma   90.00
#
_symmetry.space_group_name_H-M   'P 1'
#
loop_
_entity.id
_entity.type
_entity.pdbx_description
1 polymer ?
#
loop_
_entity_poly.entity_id
_entity_poly.type
_entity_poly.pdbx_seq_one_letter_code
_entity_poly.pdbx_strand_id
1 'polypeptide(L)'
;MIRNLFALAGLFILTGLTAQSTRTVYLSGTGFDDTVEWDFYCTGGMNSGRWTTIRVPSCWEQQGFGEYNYGHVPFDRRMKEEGRYRYRFVADQEWQNRHVELVFEGVMTDCRVVLNGRQAGEVHQGAFYRFSYDVTRLLRYGEENLLEVFVKKHSDNISVNQAERKADYWIFGGIFRPVYLEIKPAEHIRRVAVDARADGSFRSEITLAPGKKHASVRVEILDGNGKEIARFSSEAADGREKILLHGAVDRPLTWSPEFPHLYTALFKLLDGNGSVIHTYQERIGFRTVDVREQDGIYVNGVRIKFKGVNRHSFHPDHGRTSCKAYSIEVVNLIKDMNMNAVRMSHYPPDRHFLDVCDSLGLFVLDELAGWQRPPYDSVVGRKLLEEMITRDVNHPSVVMWDNGNEGGWNTAYDEDFRDLDIQRREVNHPWAAFGKTNTAHYVNYDYLSQDHFAPRSIFFPTELLHGLYDGGHGAGLEDFWLRMWNHPLSAGGFLWVFADEAVKRTDSGQLDSDGNQAPDGILGPYHEKEGSFYAIREIWSPVYFEKRYVTEDFNGIFRIQNRFHYTGLDQCSFSFRLIELPKPDRPGTRDADAQDYGRVVTAGIPVVDPLEPGQNGTLKVPLPDTWMEAGVLEVEARDPHGRLICRWSWPVQEPLPVTEGLLQEAAEKVQEGVSVSETERSIILECSGVEVRIAKRDGMLEKITSGGRVAPLAGGPLIRSEPLKSQEVRHFNKDGSHYVVIDYGEGNRLEWIMHGNGLLDMNLHYQPGAGSVPFTGASFRYPEEEIRSVRYMGNGPYRVWKNRMKGVHFNVWEKDYNNTITGHSGYVYPEFKGYYSNLYWARFTGKDASFMIYSRTADLFLGLFSPEEAPDPARTTLHHPPGGISFMLGIPAIGTKFKEAEKLGPQSRDYQFLARRVKNGELSISLIFDFRE
;
A
#
# COMPACT_ATOMS: atom_id res chain seq x y z
N MET A 1 78.28 24.37 -44.00
CA MET A 1 77.72 25.74 -44.10
C MET A 1 76.26 25.59 -44.50
N ILE A 2 75.31 25.90 -43.61
CA ILE A 2 74.51 27.17 -43.61
C ILE A 2 73.60 27.22 -44.85
N ARG A 3 72.29 27.47 -44.85
CA ARG A 3 71.20 27.74 -43.88
C ARG A 3 69.91 27.79 -44.72
N ASN A 4 68.79 27.39 -44.11
CA ASN A 4 67.43 27.95 -44.18
C ASN A 4 66.77 28.33 -45.53
N LEU A 5 65.56 27.79 -45.75
CA LEU A 5 64.35 28.63 -45.71
C LEU A 5 63.10 27.77 -45.38
N PHE A 6 62.41 28.15 -44.30
CA PHE A 6 61.09 27.67 -43.90
C PHE A 6 60.01 28.42 -44.70
N ALA A 7 58.95 27.73 -45.12
CA ALA A 7 57.69 28.35 -45.56
C ALA A 7 56.53 27.74 -44.76
N LEU A 8 55.80 28.63 -44.07
CA LEU A 8 54.59 28.40 -43.28
C LEU A 8 53.47 27.76 -44.13
N ALA A 9 52.85 26.71 -43.62
CA ALA A 9 51.48 26.33 -43.96
C ALA A 9 50.61 26.58 -42.72
N GLY A 10 49.70 27.54 -42.81
CA GLY A 10 48.71 27.82 -41.77
C GLY A 10 47.70 26.67 -41.70
N LEU A 11 47.68 26.00 -40.55
CA LEU A 11 46.61 25.07 -40.18
C LEU A 11 45.42 25.90 -39.68
N PHE A 12 44.39 26.06 -40.51
CA PHE A 12 43.06 26.44 -40.03
C PHE A 12 42.50 25.23 -39.26
N ILE A 13 42.60 25.26 -37.93
CA ILE A 13 41.85 24.36 -37.06
C ILE A 13 40.41 24.86 -37.07
N LEU A 14 39.57 24.28 -37.91
CA LEU A 14 38.12 24.34 -37.79
C LEU A 14 37.73 23.58 -36.51
N THR A 15 37.69 24.29 -35.38
CA THR A 15 36.98 23.83 -34.19
C THR A 15 35.49 23.88 -34.50
N GLY A 16 34.95 22.77 -35.03
CA GLY A 16 33.50 22.58 -35.05
C GLY A 16 32.99 22.66 -33.62
N LEU A 17 32.18 23.68 -33.32
CA LEU A 17 31.43 23.76 -32.06
C LEU A 17 30.41 22.61 -32.07
N THR A 18 30.79 21.47 -31.49
CA THR A 18 29.84 20.41 -31.17
C THR A 18 28.90 20.94 -30.08
N ALA A 19 27.60 20.71 -30.26
CA ALA A 19 26.58 21.04 -29.26
C ALA A 19 27.00 20.53 -27.88
N GLN A 20 26.90 21.37 -26.86
CA GLN A 20 27.23 20.99 -25.49
C GLN A 20 25.94 20.70 -24.72
N SER A 21 25.88 19.55 -24.05
CA SER A 21 24.80 19.20 -23.13
C SER A 21 25.17 19.58 -21.70
N THR A 22 24.17 19.79 -20.83
CA THR A 22 24.40 19.81 -19.38
C THR A 22 25.06 18.51 -18.96
N ARG A 23 26.17 18.60 -18.23
CA ARG A 23 26.85 17.44 -17.62
C ARG A 23 26.64 17.47 -16.11
N THR A 24 26.18 16.37 -15.54
CA THR A 24 26.07 16.19 -14.09
C THR A 24 27.29 15.45 -13.57
N VAL A 25 27.91 15.96 -12.51
CA VAL A 25 29.02 15.33 -11.80
C VAL A 25 28.66 15.20 -10.33
N TYR A 26 28.39 13.99 -9.88
CA TYR A 26 28.03 13.74 -8.48
C TYR A 26 29.24 13.91 -7.56
N LEU A 27 29.03 14.65 -6.46
CA LEU A 27 29.99 14.82 -5.36
C LEU A 27 29.61 13.93 -4.16
N SER A 28 28.33 13.60 -4.05
CA SER A 28 27.81 12.48 -3.26
C SER A 28 27.64 11.25 -4.15
N GLY A 29 26.93 10.22 -3.70
CA GLY A 29 26.29 9.26 -4.61
C GLY A 29 24.81 9.62 -4.88
N THR A 30 24.08 8.70 -5.49
CA THR A 30 22.72 8.92 -6.02
C THR A 30 21.57 8.44 -5.13
N GLY A 31 21.87 7.71 -4.04
CA GLY A 31 20.87 7.13 -3.13
C GLY A 31 21.52 6.39 -1.96
N PHE A 32 20.77 5.61 -1.18
CA PHE A 32 21.39 4.79 -0.12
C PHE A 32 22.22 3.61 -0.67
N ASP A 33 21.97 3.21 -1.92
CA ASP A 33 22.64 2.13 -2.65
C ASP A 33 23.91 2.59 -3.38
N ASP A 34 24.13 3.91 -3.47
CA ASP A 34 25.29 4.54 -4.07
C ASP A 34 25.62 5.79 -3.27
N THR A 35 26.68 5.73 -2.46
CA THR A 35 27.08 6.82 -1.54
C THR A 35 28.57 7.11 -1.65
N VAL A 36 28.96 8.31 -1.23
CA VAL A 36 30.35 8.75 -1.17
C VAL A 36 30.70 9.19 0.26
N GLU A 37 31.87 8.79 0.76
CA GLU A 37 32.33 9.18 2.09
C GLU A 37 32.84 10.63 2.11
N TRP A 38 32.33 11.41 3.06
CA TRP A 38 32.72 12.78 3.35
C TRP A 38 33.27 12.87 4.78
N ASP A 39 34.18 13.80 5.06
CA ASP A 39 34.57 14.10 6.45
C ASP A 39 33.37 14.70 7.19
N PHE A 40 33.13 14.29 8.43
CA PHE A 40 31.95 14.66 9.19
C PHE A 40 32.25 14.95 10.66
N TYR A 41 31.55 15.93 11.21
CA TYR A 41 31.53 16.29 12.63
C TYR A 41 30.10 16.59 13.06
N CYS A 42 29.59 15.85 14.04
CA CYS A 42 28.32 16.15 14.71
C CYS A 42 28.56 16.85 16.05
N THR A 43 27.78 17.87 16.40
CA THR A 43 27.95 18.64 17.65
C THR A 43 27.34 18.00 18.89
N GLY A 44 26.37 17.08 18.74
CA GLY A 44 25.68 16.42 19.86
C GLY A 44 25.13 15.04 19.50
N GLY A 45 24.60 14.33 20.50
CA GLY A 45 24.04 12.99 20.36
C GLY A 45 25.08 11.88 20.21
N MET A 46 24.69 10.79 19.56
CA MET A 46 25.57 9.66 19.29
C MET A 46 26.79 10.08 18.47
N ASN A 47 27.95 9.49 18.77
CA ASN A 47 29.21 9.68 18.03
C ASN A 47 29.61 11.14 17.75
N SER A 48 29.28 12.08 18.63
CA SER A 48 29.55 13.52 18.46
C SER A 48 30.91 14.00 19.01
N GLY A 49 31.29 15.24 18.69
CA GLY A 49 32.41 15.94 19.34
C GLY A 49 33.78 15.70 18.70
N ARG A 50 33.87 14.88 17.65
CA ARG A 50 35.10 14.57 16.90
C ARG A 50 34.86 14.50 15.40
N TRP A 51 35.90 14.73 14.60
CA TRP A 51 35.87 14.49 13.15
C TRP A 51 36.00 12.99 12.85
N THR A 52 35.23 12.53 11.87
CA THR A 52 35.18 11.16 11.35
C THR A 52 34.72 11.20 9.88
N THR A 53 34.22 10.10 9.32
CA THR A 53 33.55 10.07 8.01
C THR A 53 32.05 9.76 8.14
N ILE A 54 31.28 10.17 7.12
CA ILE A 54 29.87 9.81 6.90
C ILE A 54 29.64 9.56 5.41
N ARG A 55 28.73 8.64 5.08
CA ARG A 55 28.28 8.40 3.70
C ARG A 55 27.25 9.45 3.30
N VAL A 56 27.36 9.99 2.10
CA VAL A 56 26.43 10.99 1.54
C VAL A 56 25.87 10.46 0.20
N PRO A 57 24.54 10.45 0.00
CA PRO A 57 23.51 10.93 0.92
C PRO A 57 23.19 9.99 2.09
N SER A 58 22.82 10.54 3.24
CA SER A 58 22.25 9.78 4.36
C SER A 58 21.55 10.66 5.42
N CYS A 59 20.68 10.04 6.22
CA CYS A 59 20.29 10.57 7.53
C CYS A 59 21.38 10.22 8.56
N TRP A 60 21.87 11.19 9.33
CA TRP A 60 23.02 10.94 10.21
C TRP A 60 22.69 9.97 11.35
N GLU A 61 21.43 9.89 11.78
CA GLU A 61 20.98 8.94 12.80
C GLU A 61 21.14 7.50 12.33
N GLN A 62 20.91 7.26 11.04
CA GLN A 62 21.09 5.96 10.39
C GLN A 62 22.56 5.63 10.09
N GLN A 63 23.47 6.56 10.37
CA GLN A 63 24.93 6.33 10.36
C GLN A 63 25.48 6.33 11.80
N GLY A 64 24.62 6.30 12.82
CA GLY A 64 24.99 6.24 14.22
C GLY A 64 25.40 7.57 14.84
N PHE A 65 24.95 8.69 14.29
CA PHE A 65 25.21 10.03 14.83
C PHE A 65 23.94 10.71 15.34
N GLY A 66 24.08 11.69 16.23
CA GLY A 66 22.94 12.49 16.65
C GLY A 66 21.89 11.72 17.48
N GLU A 67 20.64 12.16 17.46
CA GLU A 67 19.55 11.61 18.30
C GLU A 67 18.26 11.33 17.52
N TYR A 68 17.73 10.11 17.62
CA TYR A 68 16.40 9.78 17.10
C TYR A 68 15.32 10.58 17.81
N ASN A 69 14.46 11.25 17.03
CA ASN A 69 13.34 12.02 17.53
C ASN A 69 12.13 11.82 16.61
N TYR A 70 10.94 11.76 17.20
CA TYR A 70 9.67 11.82 16.46
C TYR A 70 9.07 13.23 16.56
N GLY A 71 8.26 13.64 15.57
CA GLY A 71 7.78 15.02 15.48
C GLY A 71 6.86 15.48 16.62
N HIS A 72 6.28 14.56 17.40
CA HIS A 72 5.51 14.88 18.60
C HIS A 72 6.36 15.11 19.87
N VAL A 73 7.66 14.80 19.85
CA VAL A 73 8.55 15.10 20.98
C VAL A 73 8.66 16.64 21.15
N PRO A 74 8.43 17.21 22.34
CA PRO A 74 8.53 18.66 22.56
C PRO A 74 9.93 19.24 22.22
N PHE A 75 9.99 20.39 21.55
CA PHE A 75 11.25 20.99 21.06
C PHE A 75 12.29 21.28 22.14
N ASP A 76 11.85 21.60 23.36
CA ASP A 76 12.72 21.87 24.51
C ASP A 76 13.43 20.61 25.02
N ARG A 77 12.94 19.43 24.65
CA ARG A 77 13.52 18.13 24.98
C ARG A 77 14.43 17.56 23.89
N ARG A 78 14.44 18.15 22.70
CA ARG A 78 15.23 17.68 21.56
C ARG A 78 16.64 18.25 21.58
N MET A 79 17.63 17.45 21.20
CA MET A 79 18.98 17.99 20.95
C MET A 79 19.01 18.92 19.73
N LYS A 80 19.79 20.01 19.83
CA LYS A 80 19.99 21.01 18.77
C LYS A 80 21.28 20.74 17.99
N GLU A 81 21.32 19.56 17.38
CA GLU A 81 22.50 19.02 16.73
C GLU A 81 22.79 19.75 15.41
N GLU A 82 24.08 19.92 15.13
CA GLU A 82 24.60 20.46 13.88
C GLU A 82 25.62 19.49 13.29
N GLY A 83 25.50 19.25 11.99
CA GLY A 83 26.45 18.49 11.19
C GLY A 83 27.37 19.41 10.41
N ARG A 84 28.66 19.12 10.41
CA ARG A 84 29.66 19.82 9.58
C ARG A 84 30.32 18.81 8.68
N TYR A 85 30.29 19.07 7.38
CA TYR A 85 30.81 18.18 6.36
C TYR A 85 31.98 18.83 5.63
N ARG A 86 32.96 18.02 5.19
CA ARG A 86 33.99 18.45 4.24
C ARG A 86 34.16 17.42 3.14
N TYR A 87 34.33 17.92 1.93
CA TYR A 87 34.61 17.10 0.76
C TYR A 87 35.61 17.79 -0.16
N ARG A 88 36.56 17.00 -0.66
CA ARG A 88 37.60 17.46 -1.59
C ARG A 88 37.32 16.86 -2.96
N PHE A 89 37.32 17.69 -3.99
CA PHE A 89 37.14 17.26 -5.37
C PHE A 89 37.98 18.11 -6.32
N VAL A 90 38.30 17.55 -7.48
CA VAL A 90 38.99 18.29 -8.55
C VAL A 90 37.95 18.79 -9.54
N ALA A 91 37.99 20.09 -9.83
CA ALA A 91 37.18 20.65 -10.91
C ALA A 91 37.99 20.59 -12.20
N ASP A 92 37.51 19.89 -13.24
CA ASP A 92 38.29 19.72 -14.47
C ASP A 92 38.63 21.07 -15.11
N GLN A 93 39.84 21.18 -15.67
CA GLN A 93 40.27 22.39 -16.38
C GLN A 93 39.33 22.75 -17.54
N GLU A 94 38.69 21.74 -18.17
CA GLU A 94 37.74 21.91 -19.26
C GLU A 94 36.44 22.62 -18.86
N TRP A 95 36.18 22.75 -17.56
CA TRP A 95 35.03 23.50 -17.04
C TRP A 95 35.31 25.01 -16.97
N GLN A 96 36.54 25.44 -17.19
CA GLN A 96 36.88 26.86 -17.23
C GLN A 96 36.09 27.57 -18.35
N ASN A 97 35.51 28.73 -18.04
CA ASN A 97 34.61 29.49 -18.92
C ASN A 97 33.24 28.83 -19.18
N ARG A 98 32.88 27.78 -18.43
CA ARG A 98 31.53 27.23 -18.38
C ARG A 98 30.76 27.83 -17.20
N HIS A 99 29.45 27.65 -17.19
CA HIS A 99 28.62 27.90 -16.02
C HIS A 99 28.56 26.63 -15.16
N VAL A 100 28.84 26.74 -13.87
CA VAL A 100 28.84 25.61 -12.95
C VAL A 100 27.94 25.89 -11.76
N GLU A 101 26.91 25.06 -11.59
CA GLU A 101 25.99 25.12 -10.45
C GLU A 101 26.27 23.98 -9.49
N LEU A 102 26.37 24.28 -8.19
CA LEU A 102 26.40 23.29 -7.12
C LEU A 102 24.97 23.08 -6.63
N VAL A 103 24.45 21.86 -6.79
CA VAL A 103 23.06 21.49 -6.54
C VAL A 103 22.98 20.55 -5.34
N PHE A 104 22.02 20.83 -4.45
CA PHE A 104 21.62 19.96 -3.35
C PHE A 104 20.15 19.57 -3.55
N GLU A 105 19.85 18.27 -3.58
CA GLU A 105 18.46 17.80 -3.76
C GLU A 105 17.62 17.77 -2.48
N GLY A 106 18.25 17.88 -1.31
CA GLY A 106 17.59 17.96 -0.02
C GLY A 106 18.57 17.83 1.16
N VAL A 107 18.45 18.73 2.12
CA VAL A 107 19.30 18.81 3.32
C VAL A 107 18.46 19.17 4.53
N MET A 108 18.50 18.36 5.60
CA MET A 108 17.73 18.62 6.82
C MET A 108 18.57 19.39 7.84
N THR A 109 18.34 20.69 8.10
CA THR A 109 17.24 21.53 7.61
C THR A 109 17.70 22.93 7.18
N ASP A 110 18.53 23.61 7.97
CA ASP A 110 19.21 24.82 7.50
C ASP A 110 20.58 24.45 6.96
N CYS A 111 20.90 24.91 5.76
CA CYS A 111 22.13 24.55 5.05
C CYS A 111 22.93 25.79 4.65
N ARG A 112 24.14 25.93 5.20
CA ARG A 112 25.13 26.93 4.81
C ARG A 112 26.30 26.27 4.08
N VAL A 113 26.62 26.76 2.89
CA VAL A 113 27.62 26.15 2.00
C VAL A 113 28.81 27.10 1.79
N VAL A 114 30.02 26.59 1.94
CA VAL A 114 31.29 27.31 1.73
C VAL A 114 32.15 26.52 0.76
N LEU A 115 32.66 27.18 -0.28
CA LEU A 115 33.59 26.61 -1.25
C LEU A 115 34.88 27.42 -1.25
N ASN A 116 36.01 26.76 -1.01
CA ASN A 116 37.34 27.39 -0.96
C ASN A 116 37.42 28.61 -0.02
N GLY A 117 36.74 28.53 1.14
CA GLY A 117 36.70 29.59 2.15
C GLY A 117 35.75 30.74 1.86
N ARG A 118 34.95 30.68 0.78
CA ARG A 118 33.93 31.68 0.42
C ARG A 118 32.54 31.07 0.46
N GLN A 119 31.57 31.79 1.00
CA GLN A 119 30.18 31.33 1.04
C GLN A 119 29.59 31.27 -0.38
N ALA A 120 28.94 30.16 -0.74
CA ALA A 120 28.43 29.92 -2.08
C ALA A 120 27.15 30.73 -2.40
N GLY A 121 26.30 30.94 -1.40
CA GLY A 121 25.08 31.73 -1.52
C GLY A 121 24.40 31.93 -0.16
N GLU A 122 23.12 32.30 -0.16
CA GLU A 122 22.33 32.45 1.07
C GLU A 122 22.22 31.14 1.85
N VAL A 123 21.86 31.20 3.13
CA VAL A 123 21.51 29.99 3.88
C VAL A 123 20.17 29.47 3.35
N HIS A 124 20.13 28.20 2.95
CA HIS A 124 18.88 27.55 2.57
C HIS A 124 18.16 27.06 3.82
N GLN A 125 16.83 27.19 3.85
CA GLN A 125 15.98 26.79 4.98
C GLN A 125 14.79 25.99 4.45
N GLY A 126 14.71 24.71 4.84
CA GLY A 126 13.63 23.80 4.49
C GLY A 126 14.18 22.49 3.93
N ALA A 127 13.70 21.35 4.42
CA ALA A 127 14.44 20.11 4.22
C ALA A 127 14.28 19.46 2.83
N PHE A 128 13.10 19.61 2.23
CA PHE A 128 12.65 18.70 1.17
C PHE A 128 12.89 19.23 -0.25
N TYR A 129 13.54 20.37 -0.39
CA TYR A 129 13.57 21.15 -1.63
C TYR A 129 14.96 21.14 -2.26
N ARG A 130 14.99 21.15 -3.60
CA ARG A 130 16.22 21.28 -4.36
C ARG A 130 16.60 22.74 -4.49
N PHE A 131 17.82 23.08 -4.10
CA PHE A 131 18.40 24.40 -4.27
C PHE A 131 19.79 24.31 -4.92
N SER A 132 20.27 25.43 -5.47
CA SER A 132 21.56 25.48 -6.14
C SER A 132 22.25 26.84 -6.00
N TYR A 133 23.57 26.85 -6.19
CA TYR A 133 24.39 28.06 -6.21
C TYR A 133 25.29 28.08 -7.45
N ASP A 134 25.40 29.24 -8.11
CA ASP A 134 26.44 29.48 -9.11
C ASP A 134 27.80 29.55 -8.41
N VAL A 135 28.64 28.54 -8.64
CA VAL A 135 29.98 28.41 -8.05
C VAL A 135 31.09 28.66 -9.07
N THR A 136 30.75 29.11 -10.28
CA THR A 136 31.67 29.30 -11.41
C THR A 136 32.93 30.10 -11.03
N ARG A 137 32.76 31.15 -10.21
CA ARG A 137 33.86 32.04 -9.78
C ARG A 137 34.53 31.62 -8.48
N LEU A 138 34.00 30.58 -7.82
CA LEU A 138 34.51 30.07 -6.55
C LEU A 138 35.42 28.85 -6.75
N LEU A 139 35.25 28.13 -7.87
CA LEU A 139 36.07 26.99 -8.24
C LEU A 139 37.50 27.36 -8.61
N ARG A 140 38.43 26.50 -8.21
CA ARG A 140 39.81 26.44 -8.69
C ARG A 140 39.89 25.32 -9.73
N TYR A 141 39.91 25.70 -11.01
CA TYR A 141 39.95 24.74 -12.12
C TYR A 141 41.32 24.09 -12.24
N GLY A 142 41.34 22.78 -12.51
CA GLY A 142 42.57 21.97 -12.57
C GLY A 142 43.21 21.69 -11.21
N GLU A 143 42.61 22.15 -10.11
CA GLU A 143 43.12 22.04 -8.74
C GLU A 143 42.08 21.39 -7.82
N GLU A 144 42.54 20.99 -6.62
CA GLU A 144 41.66 20.52 -5.57
C GLU A 144 40.83 21.69 -4.99
N ASN A 145 39.53 21.44 -4.83
CA ASN A 145 38.56 22.32 -4.23
C ASN A 145 38.09 21.74 -2.90
N LEU A 146 37.92 22.59 -1.89
CA LEU A 146 37.36 22.22 -0.59
C LEU A 146 35.93 22.74 -0.46
N LEU A 147 34.97 21.81 -0.42
CA LEU A 147 33.58 22.06 -0.08
C LEU A 147 33.37 21.83 1.41
N GLU A 148 32.78 22.80 2.10
CA GLU A 148 32.35 22.69 3.49
C GLU A 148 30.86 22.99 3.59
N VAL A 149 30.10 22.11 4.24
CA VAL A 149 28.65 22.24 4.41
C VAL A 149 28.30 22.19 5.89
N PHE A 150 27.52 23.16 6.35
CA PHE A 150 27.09 23.27 7.74
C PHE A 150 25.58 23.12 7.79
N VAL A 151 25.11 22.12 8.52
CA VAL A 151 23.72 21.68 8.54
C VAL A 151 23.18 21.76 9.97
N LYS A 152 22.09 22.48 10.20
CA LYS A 152 21.38 22.49 11.48
C LYS A 152 20.14 21.62 11.39
N LYS A 153 19.94 20.70 12.34
CA LYS A 153 18.72 19.86 12.39
C LYS A 153 17.47 20.69 12.62
N HIS A 154 17.56 21.70 13.50
CA HIS A 154 16.52 22.69 13.72
C HIS A 154 16.84 23.97 12.96
N SER A 155 15.83 24.51 12.29
CA SER A 155 15.97 25.75 11.55
C SER A 155 16.10 26.94 12.50
N ASP A 156 16.85 27.98 12.09
CA ASP A 156 16.82 29.28 12.77
C ASP A 156 15.47 29.99 12.53
N ASN A 157 14.73 29.62 11.48
CA ASN A 157 13.37 30.10 11.24
C ASN A 157 12.36 29.21 11.96
N ILE A 158 11.57 29.82 12.86
CA ILE A 158 10.57 29.09 13.62
C ILE A 158 9.46 28.52 12.74
N SER A 159 9.07 29.18 11.65
CA SER A 159 7.98 28.71 10.77
C SER A 159 8.33 27.38 10.10
N VAL A 160 9.61 27.19 9.72
CA VAL A 160 10.12 25.93 9.17
C VAL A 160 10.07 24.81 10.20
N ASN A 161 10.42 25.09 11.45
CA ASN A 161 10.31 24.11 12.53
C ASN A 161 8.85 23.70 12.78
N GLN A 162 7.91 24.66 12.71
CA GLN A 162 6.48 24.35 12.88
C GLN A 162 5.97 23.48 11.73
N ALA A 163 6.28 23.86 10.49
CA ALA A 163 5.79 23.19 9.28
C ALA A 163 6.38 21.78 9.08
N GLU A 164 7.65 21.55 9.41
CA GLU A 164 8.36 20.30 9.07
C GLU A 164 8.80 19.46 10.26
N ARG A 165 8.98 20.05 11.45
CA ARG A 165 9.61 19.35 12.58
C ARG A 165 8.60 18.90 13.64
N LYS A 166 7.33 19.28 13.51
CA LYS A 166 6.21 18.85 14.38
C LYS A 166 5.31 17.77 13.78
N ALA A 167 5.59 17.38 12.55
CA ALA A 167 4.72 16.49 11.79
C ALA A 167 4.73 15.06 12.32
N ASP A 168 3.70 14.31 11.98
CA ASP A 168 3.55 12.91 12.34
C ASP A 168 4.49 12.03 11.51
N TYR A 169 5.80 12.13 11.81
CA TYR A 169 6.87 11.31 11.22
C TYR A 169 8.20 11.46 11.98
N TRP A 170 9.17 10.60 11.65
CA TRP A 170 10.54 10.68 12.17
C TRP A 170 11.30 11.93 11.71
N ILE A 171 12.02 12.56 12.66
CA ILE A 171 12.83 13.76 12.47
C ILE A 171 14.31 13.42 12.45
N PHE A 172 14.90 13.50 11.25
CA PHE A 172 16.32 13.24 11.00
C PHE A 172 17.11 14.53 10.72
N GLY A 173 18.44 14.41 10.73
CA GLY A 173 19.35 15.43 10.22
C GLY A 173 20.23 14.92 9.07
N GLY A 174 20.82 15.85 8.32
CA GLY A 174 21.90 15.56 7.37
C GLY A 174 21.59 15.83 5.90
N ILE A 175 22.58 15.53 5.06
CA ILE A 175 22.49 15.62 3.60
C ILE A 175 21.90 14.29 3.10
N PHE A 176 20.58 14.19 3.10
CA PHE A 176 19.84 12.93 2.88
C PHE A 176 19.44 12.69 1.41
N ARG A 177 19.72 13.65 0.52
CA ARG A 177 19.56 13.52 -0.93
C ARG A 177 20.83 13.97 -1.67
N PRO A 178 20.99 13.60 -2.96
CA PRO A 178 22.23 13.82 -3.69
C PRO A 178 22.73 15.28 -3.75
N VAL A 179 24.05 15.41 -3.90
CA VAL A 179 24.80 16.64 -4.15
C VAL A 179 25.65 16.47 -5.41
N TYR A 180 25.53 17.40 -6.35
CA TYR A 180 26.25 17.33 -7.62
C TYR A 180 26.55 18.71 -8.19
N LEU A 181 27.44 18.73 -9.18
CA LEU A 181 27.67 19.87 -10.05
C LEU A 181 26.90 19.68 -11.36
N GLU A 182 26.22 20.73 -11.81
CA GLU A 182 25.75 20.85 -13.19
C GLU A 182 26.68 21.78 -13.98
N ILE A 183 27.32 21.24 -15.02
CA ILE A 183 28.22 21.97 -15.89
C ILE A 183 27.49 22.29 -17.19
N LYS A 184 27.26 23.58 -17.44
CA LYS A 184 26.52 24.11 -18.59
C LYS A 184 27.41 25.04 -19.41
N PRO A 185 27.16 25.22 -20.72
CA PRO A 185 27.83 26.28 -21.47
C PRO A 185 27.55 27.65 -20.84
N ALA A 186 28.42 28.64 -21.05
CA ALA A 186 28.20 29.98 -20.51
C ALA A 186 26.83 30.56 -20.96
N GLU A 187 26.50 30.36 -22.23
CA GLU A 187 25.17 30.63 -22.79
C GLU A 187 24.34 29.34 -22.74
N HIS A 188 23.33 29.28 -21.89
CA HIS A 188 22.56 28.05 -21.67
C HIS A 188 21.08 28.31 -21.39
N ILE A 189 20.32 27.22 -21.40
CA ILE A 189 18.92 27.18 -21.00
C ILE A 189 18.92 26.92 -19.49
N ARG A 190 18.36 27.86 -18.72
CA ARG A 190 18.29 27.82 -17.26
C ARG A 190 17.13 26.96 -16.76
N ARG A 191 15.95 27.12 -17.39
CA ARG A 191 14.72 26.40 -17.02
C ARG A 191 13.86 26.17 -18.26
N VAL A 192 13.19 25.03 -18.31
CA VAL A 192 12.06 24.80 -19.22
C VAL A 192 10.84 24.40 -18.39
N ALA A 193 9.68 24.97 -18.71
CA ALA A 193 8.38 24.51 -18.23
C ALA A 193 7.53 24.13 -19.44
N VAL A 194 6.89 22.96 -19.40
CA VAL A 194 6.14 22.39 -20.53
C VAL A 194 4.67 22.19 -20.19
N ASP A 195 3.80 22.57 -21.12
CA ASP A 195 2.39 22.21 -21.20
C ASP A 195 2.18 21.41 -22.50
N ALA A 196 2.20 20.08 -22.38
CA ALA A 196 1.98 19.13 -23.48
C ALA A 196 0.61 18.49 -23.31
N ARG A 197 -0.38 18.94 -24.09
CA ARG A 197 -1.80 18.61 -23.91
C ARG A 197 -2.22 17.37 -24.69
N ALA A 198 -3.29 16.71 -24.25
CA ALA A 198 -3.79 15.49 -24.87
C ALA A 198 -4.19 15.65 -26.35
N ASP A 199 -4.56 16.86 -26.77
CA ASP A 199 -4.92 17.20 -28.15
C ASP A 199 -3.71 17.41 -29.08
N GLY A 200 -2.49 17.27 -28.56
CA GLY A 200 -1.25 17.51 -29.28
C GLY A 200 -0.71 18.93 -29.20
N SER A 201 -1.44 19.87 -28.58
CA SER A 201 -0.95 21.22 -28.34
C SER A 201 0.29 21.19 -27.44
N PHE A 202 1.35 21.86 -27.87
CA PHE A 202 2.60 21.96 -27.12
C PHE A 202 2.93 23.43 -26.86
N ARG A 203 3.12 23.78 -25.58
CA ARG A 203 3.61 25.09 -25.16
C ARG A 203 4.78 24.92 -24.21
N SER A 204 5.78 25.78 -24.33
CA SER A 204 6.88 25.81 -23.37
C SER A 204 7.32 27.23 -23.03
N GLU A 205 7.52 27.49 -21.75
CA GLU A 205 8.26 28.65 -21.26
C GLU A 205 9.72 28.25 -21.06
N ILE A 206 10.62 28.92 -21.78
CA ILE A 206 12.05 28.64 -21.80
C ILE A 206 12.74 29.86 -21.24
N THR A 207 13.44 29.68 -20.12
CA THR A 207 14.24 30.74 -19.50
C THR A 207 15.72 30.52 -19.82
N LEU A 208 16.37 31.55 -20.36
CA LEU A 208 17.78 31.55 -20.73
C LEU A 208 18.64 32.19 -19.64
N ALA A 209 19.93 31.85 -19.62
CA ALA A 209 20.91 32.55 -18.82
C ALA A 209 21.09 34.00 -19.32
N PRO A 210 21.32 34.99 -18.44
CA PRO A 210 21.61 36.36 -18.87
C PRO A 210 22.87 36.41 -19.74
N GLY A 211 22.83 37.04 -20.92
CA GLY A 211 23.95 36.96 -21.86
C GLY A 211 23.77 37.65 -23.21
N LYS A 212 24.64 37.29 -24.18
CA LYS A 212 24.66 37.84 -25.55
C LYS A 212 23.44 37.40 -26.38
N LYS A 213 23.28 38.02 -27.55
CA LYS A 213 22.21 37.78 -28.52
C LYS A 213 22.15 36.30 -28.93
N HIS A 214 21.05 35.63 -28.62
CA HIS A 214 20.72 34.31 -29.16
C HIS A 214 19.84 34.48 -30.40
N ALA A 215 19.88 33.55 -31.35
CA ALA A 215 19.05 33.65 -32.55
C ALA A 215 17.68 33.01 -32.37
N SER A 216 17.66 31.79 -31.84
CA SER A 216 16.43 31.02 -31.70
C SER A 216 16.59 29.86 -30.73
N VAL A 217 15.44 29.33 -30.27
CA VAL A 217 15.35 28.02 -29.63
C VAL A 217 14.56 27.09 -30.54
N ARG A 218 15.09 25.90 -30.76
CA ARG A 218 14.44 24.80 -31.48
C ARG A 218 14.04 23.72 -30.50
N VAL A 219 12.86 23.15 -30.67
CA VAL A 219 12.40 21.98 -29.91
C VAL A 219 12.11 20.85 -30.87
N GLU A 220 12.71 19.68 -30.62
CA GLU A 220 12.44 18.43 -31.33
C GLU A 220 11.74 17.48 -30.35
N ILE A 221 10.60 16.90 -30.77
CA ILE A 221 9.88 15.90 -29.99
C ILE A 221 10.24 14.53 -30.53
N LEU A 222 10.84 13.68 -29.69
CA LEU A 222 11.19 12.31 -30.00
C LEU A 222 10.23 11.33 -29.32
N ASP A 223 9.82 10.29 -30.04
CA ASP A 223 9.06 9.17 -29.48
C ASP A 223 9.93 8.26 -28.58
N GLY A 224 9.31 7.22 -28.00
CA GLY A 224 9.99 6.26 -27.14
C GLY A 224 11.12 5.46 -27.81
N ASN A 225 11.20 5.45 -29.15
CA ASN A 225 12.28 4.83 -29.92
C ASN A 225 13.35 5.84 -30.34
N GLY A 226 13.22 7.12 -29.92
CA GLY A 226 14.13 8.20 -30.28
C GLY A 226 13.90 8.78 -31.67
N LYS A 227 12.79 8.45 -32.34
CA LYS A 227 12.46 9.02 -33.66
C LYS A 227 11.81 10.39 -33.49
N GLU A 228 12.30 11.39 -34.24
CA GLU A 228 11.68 12.71 -34.31
C GLU A 228 10.29 12.63 -34.96
N ILE A 229 9.27 13.10 -34.24
CA ILE A 229 7.88 13.15 -34.70
C ILE A 229 7.36 14.57 -34.90
N ALA A 230 8.01 15.57 -34.30
CA ALA A 230 7.67 16.98 -34.50
C ALA A 230 8.86 17.89 -34.20
N ARG A 231 8.84 19.09 -34.80
CA ARG A 231 9.86 20.12 -34.61
C ARG A 231 9.26 21.52 -34.66
N PHE A 232 9.66 22.36 -33.71
CA PHE A 232 9.21 23.74 -33.58
C PHE A 232 10.42 24.68 -33.42
N SER A 233 10.26 25.97 -33.70
CA SER A 233 11.28 26.97 -33.42
C SER A 233 10.64 28.31 -33.06
N SER A 234 11.27 29.05 -32.17
CA SER A 234 10.88 30.42 -31.81
C SER A 234 12.12 31.29 -31.79
N GLU A 235 12.01 32.53 -32.27
CA GLU A 235 13.10 33.49 -32.23
C GLU A 235 13.37 33.91 -30.78
N ALA A 236 14.64 33.93 -30.41
CA ALA A 236 15.07 34.51 -29.15
C ALA A 236 15.24 36.02 -29.40
N ALA A 237 14.14 36.79 -29.35
CA ALA A 237 14.21 38.23 -29.60
C ALA A 237 15.25 38.92 -28.69
N ASP A 238 15.98 39.90 -29.23
CA ASP A 238 17.14 40.56 -28.63
C ASP A 238 16.95 40.84 -27.12
N GLY A 239 17.76 40.19 -26.27
CA GLY A 239 17.84 40.45 -24.83
C GLY A 239 16.71 39.91 -23.96
N ARG A 240 15.77 39.10 -24.50
CA ARG A 240 14.74 38.47 -23.68
C ARG A 240 15.28 37.25 -22.94
N GLU A 241 15.12 37.23 -21.63
CA GLU A 241 15.46 36.08 -20.78
C GLU A 241 14.40 34.96 -20.84
N LYS A 242 13.16 35.28 -21.22
CA LYS A 242 12.07 34.31 -21.35
C LYS A 242 11.54 34.25 -22.79
N ILE A 243 11.40 33.02 -23.28
CA ILE A 243 10.85 32.70 -24.60
C ILE A 243 9.61 31.83 -24.41
N LEU A 244 8.51 32.23 -25.04
CA LEU A 244 7.33 31.39 -25.17
C LEU A 244 7.37 30.71 -26.55
N LEU A 245 7.35 29.39 -26.55
CA LEU A 245 7.31 28.58 -27.76
C LEU A 245 5.96 27.85 -27.86
N HIS A 246 5.41 27.82 -29.06
CA HIS A 246 4.19 27.10 -29.41
C HIS A 246 4.48 26.09 -30.52
N GLY A 247 3.85 24.93 -30.42
CA GLY A 247 3.93 23.85 -31.39
C GLY A 247 2.71 22.95 -31.29
N ALA A 248 2.63 21.97 -32.20
CA ALA A 248 1.62 20.95 -32.18
C ALA A 248 2.18 19.63 -32.71
N VAL A 249 1.81 18.53 -32.07
CA VAL A 249 2.08 17.17 -32.53
C VAL A 249 0.77 16.59 -33.06
N ASP A 250 0.76 16.03 -34.27
CA ASP A 250 -0.44 15.38 -34.80
C ASP A 250 -0.72 14.10 -34.01
N ARG A 251 -1.88 14.05 -33.33
CA ARG A 251 -2.42 12.87 -32.64
C ARG A 251 -1.37 12.08 -31.82
N PRO A 252 -0.76 12.70 -30.78
CA PRO A 252 0.18 11.98 -29.93
C PRO A 252 -0.52 10.86 -29.17
N LEU A 253 0.25 9.83 -28.79
CA LEU A 253 -0.20 8.88 -27.78
C LEU A 253 -0.25 9.61 -26.43
N THR A 254 -1.39 9.57 -25.75
CA THR A 254 -1.58 10.32 -24.51
C THR A 254 -1.01 9.56 -23.32
N TRP A 255 -0.49 10.28 -22.33
CA TRP A 255 -0.07 9.70 -21.06
C TRP A 255 -1.27 9.50 -20.13
N SER A 256 -1.34 8.33 -19.48
CA SER A 256 -2.26 7.99 -18.40
C SER A 256 -1.63 6.93 -17.47
N PRO A 257 -2.20 6.63 -16.27
CA PRO A 257 -1.66 5.57 -15.40
C PRO A 257 -1.82 4.16 -15.99
N GLU A 258 -2.72 3.98 -16.96
CA GLU A 258 -2.92 2.72 -17.69
C GLU A 258 -2.01 2.63 -18.93
N PHE A 259 -1.70 3.78 -19.56
CA PHE A 259 -0.85 3.88 -20.74
C PHE A 259 0.16 5.04 -20.57
N PRO A 260 1.29 4.81 -19.89
CA PRO A 260 2.27 5.86 -19.57
C PRO A 260 3.17 6.21 -20.78
N HIS A 261 2.57 6.66 -21.88
CA HIS A 261 3.33 7.04 -23.08
C HIS A 261 4.17 8.29 -22.82
N LEU A 262 5.48 8.16 -23.01
CA LEU A 262 6.46 9.21 -22.76
C LEU A 262 7.20 9.58 -24.05
N TYR A 263 7.54 10.86 -24.13
CA TYR A 263 8.32 11.47 -25.20
C TYR A 263 9.53 12.18 -24.60
N THR A 264 10.51 12.46 -25.46
CA THR A 264 11.64 13.32 -25.13
C THR A 264 11.51 14.64 -25.89
N ALA A 265 11.49 15.76 -25.18
CA ALA A 265 11.64 17.09 -25.77
C ALA A 265 13.11 17.52 -25.71
N LEU A 266 13.72 17.67 -26.88
CA LEU A 266 15.09 18.19 -27.03
C LEU A 266 15.06 19.67 -27.36
N PHE A 267 15.45 20.50 -26.41
CA PHE A 267 15.56 21.95 -26.55
C PHE A 267 16.99 22.30 -26.98
N LYS A 268 17.13 22.95 -28.14
CA LYS A 268 18.40 23.37 -28.72
C LYS A 268 18.44 24.90 -28.80
N LEU A 269 19.35 25.51 -28.05
CA LEU A 269 19.66 26.94 -28.15
C LEU A 269 20.61 27.18 -29.33
N LEU A 270 20.27 28.08 -30.24
CA LEU A 270 20.99 28.32 -31.48
C LEU A 270 21.64 29.71 -31.52
N ASP A 271 22.86 29.79 -32.06
CA ASP A 271 23.54 31.05 -32.35
C ASP A 271 23.04 31.72 -33.64
N GLY A 272 23.55 32.92 -33.93
CA GLY A 272 23.24 33.69 -35.16
C GLY A 272 23.59 32.97 -36.48
N ASN A 273 24.44 31.95 -36.44
CA ASN A 273 24.83 31.14 -37.59
C ASN A 273 24.03 29.83 -37.68
N GLY A 274 23.09 29.57 -36.75
CA GLY A 274 22.32 28.34 -36.67
C GLY A 274 23.05 27.16 -36.02
N SER A 275 24.22 27.39 -35.39
CA SER A 275 24.96 26.37 -34.64
C SER A 275 24.34 26.15 -33.26
N VAL A 276 24.37 24.91 -32.78
CA VAL A 276 23.82 24.57 -31.45
C VAL A 276 24.80 24.94 -30.36
N ILE A 277 24.37 25.83 -29.45
CA ILE A 277 25.12 26.26 -28.27
C ILE A 277 24.91 25.28 -27.11
N HIS A 278 23.64 25.01 -26.79
CA HIS A 278 23.24 24.18 -25.66
C HIS A 278 22.10 23.25 -26.05
N THR A 279 22.18 21.99 -25.63
CA THR A 279 21.07 21.03 -25.73
C THR A 279 20.60 20.65 -24.33
N TYR A 280 19.33 20.90 -24.04
CA TYR A 280 18.64 20.49 -22.82
C TYR A 280 17.56 19.46 -23.17
N GLN A 281 17.47 18.41 -22.37
CA GLN A 281 16.51 17.32 -22.57
C GLN A 281 15.51 17.28 -21.43
N GLU A 282 14.23 17.18 -21.78
CA GLU A 282 13.14 16.97 -20.82
C GLU A 282 12.28 15.78 -21.23
N ARG A 283 11.82 15.01 -20.26
CA ARG A 283 10.85 13.93 -20.48
C ARG A 283 9.45 14.50 -20.31
N ILE A 284 8.55 14.19 -21.24
CA ILE A 284 7.18 14.72 -21.23
C ILE A 284 6.17 13.62 -21.54
N GLY A 285 4.91 13.82 -21.14
CA GLY A 285 3.77 13.01 -21.55
C GLY A 285 2.62 13.92 -21.98
N PHE A 286 1.98 13.64 -23.11
CA PHE A 286 0.86 14.44 -23.59
C PHE A 286 -0.40 14.10 -22.80
N ARG A 287 -0.85 15.02 -21.94
CA ARG A 287 -2.07 14.83 -21.13
C ARG A 287 -2.69 16.17 -20.75
N THR A 288 -3.98 16.17 -20.46
CA THR A 288 -4.68 17.39 -19.99
C THR A 288 -5.44 17.08 -18.72
N VAL A 289 -5.24 17.89 -17.68
CA VAL A 289 -5.97 17.81 -16.41
C VAL A 289 -6.96 18.95 -16.32
N ASP A 290 -8.23 18.63 -16.10
CA ASP A 290 -9.30 19.61 -15.92
C ASP A 290 -10.09 19.32 -14.65
N VAL A 291 -10.12 20.28 -13.72
CA VAL A 291 -10.99 20.22 -12.53
C VAL A 291 -12.23 21.06 -12.78
N ARG A 292 -13.36 20.38 -13.00
CA ARG A 292 -14.65 20.98 -13.34
C ARG A 292 -15.50 21.09 -12.09
N GLU A 293 -15.68 22.32 -11.60
CA GLU A 293 -16.44 22.63 -10.39
C GLU A 293 -17.84 21.99 -10.44
N GLN A 294 -18.29 21.40 -9.32
CA GLN A 294 -19.59 20.72 -9.20
C GLN A 294 -19.79 19.56 -10.18
N ASP A 295 -18.71 19.02 -10.74
CA ASP A 295 -18.72 17.85 -11.61
C ASP A 295 -17.61 16.88 -11.18
N GLY A 296 -16.36 17.07 -11.57
CA GLY A 296 -15.30 16.13 -11.23
C GLY A 296 -13.92 16.50 -11.76
N ILE A 297 -12.99 15.57 -11.55
CA ILE A 297 -11.60 15.67 -12.02
C ILE A 297 -11.47 14.83 -13.28
N TYR A 298 -10.96 15.44 -14.33
CA TYR A 298 -10.81 14.82 -15.65
C TYR A 298 -9.34 14.78 -16.05
N VAL A 299 -8.91 13.66 -16.62
CA VAL A 299 -7.63 13.53 -17.31
C VAL A 299 -7.91 13.02 -18.72
N ASN A 300 -7.43 13.74 -19.73
CA ASN A 300 -7.68 13.45 -21.15
C ASN A 300 -9.17 13.33 -21.49
N GLY A 301 -10.02 14.13 -20.83
CA GLY A 301 -11.48 14.09 -20.98
C GLY A 301 -12.18 12.93 -20.26
N VAL A 302 -11.45 12.02 -19.61
CA VAL A 302 -11.99 10.91 -18.83
C VAL A 302 -12.14 11.30 -17.37
N ARG A 303 -13.30 11.01 -16.78
CA ARG A 303 -13.60 11.33 -15.38
C ARG A 303 -12.93 10.33 -14.43
N ILE A 304 -12.09 10.84 -13.53
CA ILE A 304 -11.21 10.01 -12.70
C ILE A 304 -11.83 9.69 -11.34
N LYS A 305 -11.54 8.48 -10.87
CA LYS A 305 -11.69 8.04 -9.48
C LYS A 305 -10.30 7.65 -8.99
N PHE A 306 -9.76 8.38 -8.02
CA PHE A 306 -8.52 8.06 -7.35
C PHE A 306 -8.69 6.82 -6.48
N LYS A 307 -7.87 5.82 -6.76
CA LYS A 307 -7.58 4.66 -5.93
C LYS A 307 -6.20 4.91 -5.35
N GLY A 308 -6.15 5.76 -4.32
CA GLY A 308 -4.91 6.41 -3.88
C GLY A 308 -4.38 5.88 -2.55
N VAL A 309 -3.10 6.18 -2.28
CA VAL A 309 -2.46 5.96 -0.97
C VAL A 309 -1.54 7.14 -0.62
N ASN A 310 -1.43 7.47 0.66
CA ASN A 310 -0.44 8.40 1.18
C ASN A 310 0.91 7.70 1.33
N ARG A 311 2.01 8.41 1.10
CA ARG A 311 3.35 7.81 1.14
C ARG A 311 4.40 8.79 1.67
N HIS A 312 5.05 8.40 2.76
CA HIS A 312 6.28 9.01 3.22
C HIS A 312 7.52 8.46 2.48
N SER A 313 8.56 9.29 2.26
CA SER A 313 9.90 8.80 1.89
C SER A 313 10.55 8.21 3.14
N PHE A 314 10.42 6.89 3.31
CA PHE A 314 10.92 6.17 4.47
C PHE A 314 11.49 4.80 4.09
N HIS A 315 12.53 4.37 4.79
CA HIS A 315 13.08 3.01 4.77
C HIS A 315 13.64 2.68 6.15
N PRO A 316 13.39 1.50 6.74
CA PRO A 316 13.79 1.19 8.12
C PRO A 316 15.29 1.40 8.42
N ASP A 317 16.18 0.99 7.52
CA ASP A 317 17.65 1.11 7.68
C ASP A 317 18.23 2.45 7.17
N HIS A 318 17.44 3.30 6.50
CA HIS A 318 17.96 4.47 5.78
C HIS A 318 17.20 5.77 6.07
N GLY A 319 16.17 5.69 6.92
CA GLY A 319 15.33 6.82 7.27
C GLY A 319 14.71 7.39 6.00
N ARG A 320 14.98 8.66 5.71
CA ARG A 320 14.40 9.36 4.54
C ARG A 320 15.23 9.26 3.27
N THR A 321 16.44 8.72 3.36
CA THR A 321 17.28 8.52 2.18
C THR A 321 16.70 7.36 1.39
N SER A 322 16.39 7.58 0.11
CA SER A 322 15.84 6.55 -0.78
C SER A 322 16.73 6.36 -2.02
N CYS A 323 16.33 5.45 -2.92
CA CYS A 323 16.97 5.29 -4.21
C CYS A 323 15.96 4.93 -5.30
N LYS A 324 16.42 4.94 -6.55
CA LYS A 324 15.58 4.64 -7.72
C LYS A 324 15.07 3.19 -7.70
N ALA A 325 15.90 2.22 -7.33
CA ALA A 325 15.49 0.81 -7.26
C ALA A 325 14.33 0.62 -6.26
N TYR A 326 14.44 1.24 -5.07
CA TYR A 326 13.38 1.24 -4.08
C TYR A 326 12.11 1.94 -4.56
N SER A 327 12.24 3.05 -5.30
CA SER A 327 11.06 3.70 -5.91
C SER A 327 10.34 2.82 -6.93
N ILE A 328 11.08 2.04 -7.72
CA ILE A 328 10.49 1.07 -8.65
C ILE A 328 9.72 0.00 -7.89
N GLU A 329 10.27 -0.52 -6.81
CA GLU A 329 9.58 -1.49 -5.94
C GLU A 329 8.29 -0.90 -5.37
N VAL A 330 8.36 0.28 -4.73
CA VAL A 330 7.21 0.96 -4.12
C VAL A 330 6.09 1.20 -5.13
N VAL A 331 6.41 1.78 -6.30
CA VAL A 331 5.38 2.06 -7.32
C VAL A 331 4.78 0.75 -7.86
N ASN A 332 5.57 -0.32 -7.96
CA ASN A 332 5.02 -1.62 -8.35
C ASN A 332 4.09 -2.20 -7.28
N LEU A 333 4.43 -2.12 -6.00
CA LEU A 333 3.57 -2.58 -4.91
C LEU A 333 2.24 -1.80 -4.86
N ILE A 334 2.28 -0.48 -5.08
CA ILE A 334 1.07 0.35 -5.22
C ILE A 334 0.21 -0.16 -6.38
N LYS A 335 0.79 -0.35 -7.57
CA LYS A 335 0.05 -0.85 -8.74
C LYS A 335 -0.45 -2.28 -8.56
N ASP A 336 0.26 -3.11 -7.81
CA ASP A 336 -0.14 -4.48 -7.49
C ASP A 336 -1.38 -4.54 -6.59
N MET A 337 -1.78 -3.43 -5.96
CA MET A 337 -3.05 -3.26 -5.26
C MET A 337 -4.14 -2.62 -6.13
N ASN A 338 -3.95 -2.56 -7.45
CA ASN A 338 -4.84 -1.90 -8.42
C ASN A 338 -5.03 -0.38 -8.17
N MET A 339 -4.09 0.25 -7.47
CA MET A 339 -4.09 1.70 -7.23
C MET A 339 -3.63 2.47 -8.47
N ASN A 340 -4.10 3.72 -8.60
CA ASN A 340 -3.76 4.61 -9.70
C ASN A 340 -3.22 5.98 -9.27
N ALA A 341 -3.11 6.24 -7.96
CA ALA A 341 -2.64 7.52 -7.45
C ALA A 341 -1.82 7.38 -6.17
N VAL A 342 -0.96 8.36 -5.91
CA VAL A 342 -0.23 8.54 -4.66
C VAL A 342 -0.27 10.01 -4.25
N ARG A 343 -0.44 10.27 -2.95
CA ARG A 343 -0.28 11.59 -2.35
C ARG A 343 1.04 11.66 -1.60
N MET A 344 1.77 12.73 -1.82
CA MET A 344 3.10 12.94 -1.24
C MET A 344 3.03 13.55 0.16
N SER A 345 2.46 12.80 1.10
CA SER A 345 2.37 13.20 2.50
C SER A 345 3.77 13.33 3.13
N HIS A 346 4.19 14.47 3.69
CA HIS A 346 3.62 15.81 3.55
C HIS A 346 4.70 16.75 3.03
N TYR A 347 5.30 16.40 1.90
CA TYR A 347 6.46 17.08 1.31
C TYR A 347 6.78 16.54 -0.10
N PRO A 348 7.54 17.29 -0.92
CA PRO A 348 7.90 16.85 -2.26
C PRO A 348 8.79 15.60 -2.23
N PRO A 349 8.52 14.60 -3.09
CA PRO A 349 9.29 13.37 -3.17
C PRO A 349 10.70 13.60 -3.73
N ASP A 350 11.49 12.54 -3.73
CA ASP A 350 12.74 12.45 -4.50
C ASP A 350 12.43 12.49 -6.01
N ARG A 351 13.28 13.13 -6.81
CA ARG A 351 13.05 13.26 -8.28
C ARG A 351 12.88 11.89 -8.95
N HIS A 352 13.69 10.92 -8.55
CA HIS A 352 13.62 9.57 -9.12
C HIS A 352 12.28 8.87 -8.84
N PHE A 353 11.53 9.25 -7.79
CA PHE A 353 10.21 8.70 -7.52
C PHE A 353 9.18 9.23 -8.54
N LEU A 354 9.22 10.53 -8.86
CA LEU A 354 8.39 11.12 -9.91
C LEU A 354 8.74 10.54 -11.29
N ASP A 355 10.02 10.37 -11.61
CA ASP A 355 10.47 9.72 -12.84
C ASP A 355 9.89 8.29 -12.99
N VAL A 356 9.79 7.55 -11.87
CA VAL A 356 9.20 6.21 -11.85
C VAL A 356 7.68 6.27 -11.97
N CYS A 357 7.01 7.21 -11.32
CA CYS A 357 5.56 7.43 -11.47
C CYS A 357 5.18 7.78 -12.92
N ASP A 358 5.98 8.62 -13.58
CA ASP A 358 5.82 8.92 -15.01
C ASP A 358 5.96 7.67 -15.88
N SER A 359 6.93 6.82 -15.56
CA SER A 359 7.31 5.66 -16.39
C SER A 359 6.38 4.47 -16.21
N LEU A 360 5.97 4.17 -14.97
CA LEU A 360 5.09 3.04 -14.65
C LEU A 360 3.61 3.43 -14.65
N GLY A 361 3.29 4.72 -14.68
CA GLY A 361 1.93 5.25 -14.70
C GLY A 361 1.29 5.26 -13.32
N LEU A 362 1.43 6.38 -12.62
CA LEU A 362 0.77 6.66 -11.36
C LEU A 362 0.46 8.16 -11.28
N PHE A 363 -0.75 8.55 -10.91
CA PHE A 363 -1.05 9.96 -10.63
C PHE A 363 -0.41 10.41 -9.33
N VAL A 364 0.10 11.63 -9.28
CA VAL A 364 0.74 12.20 -8.10
C VAL A 364 0.03 13.49 -7.69
N LEU A 365 -0.28 13.59 -6.40
CA LEU A 365 -0.60 14.84 -5.71
C LEU A 365 0.69 15.25 -4.99
N ASP A 366 1.34 16.29 -5.51
CA ASP A 366 2.65 16.73 -5.01
C ASP A 366 2.46 17.91 -4.05
N GLU A 367 3.07 17.81 -2.87
CA GLU A 367 2.67 18.60 -1.70
C GLU A 367 3.80 19.52 -1.24
N LEU A 368 3.53 20.83 -1.19
CA LEU A 368 4.36 21.76 -0.44
C LEU A 368 4.28 21.37 1.02
N ALA A 369 5.43 21.19 1.67
CA ALA A 369 5.43 20.72 3.04
C ALA A 369 4.69 21.66 4.00
N GLY A 370 4.11 21.10 5.05
CA GLY A 370 3.43 21.89 6.07
C GLY A 370 2.51 21.01 6.88
N TRP A 371 2.75 20.92 8.19
CA TRP A 371 1.93 20.11 9.09
C TRP A 371 1.26 20.97 10.13
N GLN A 372 -0.07 21.05 10.05
CA GLN A 372 -0.91 21.78 11.00
C GLN A 372 -0.48 23.25 11.21
N ARG A 373 -1.22 23.99 12.04
CA ARG A 373 -0.90 25.40 12.30
C ARG A 373 0.19 25.55 13.36
N PRO A 374 1.07 26.57 13.23
CA PRO A 374 1.12 27.56 12.15
C PRO A 374 1.89 27.05 10.90
N PRO A 375 1.54 27.55 9.70
CA PRO A 375 2.23 27.20 8.45
C PRO A 375 3.59 27.89 8.33
N TYR A 376 4.29 27.68 7.21
CA TYR A 376 5.42 28.53 6.82
C TYR A 376 5.02 30.02 6.77
N ASP A 377 5.96 30.88 7.15
CA ASP A 377 5.85 32.31 6.82
C ASP A 377 5.92 32.52 5.30
N SER A 378 5.38 33.64 4.83
CA SER A 378 5.23 33.88 3.39
C SER A 378 6.54 34.22 2.67
N VAL A 379 7.67 34.40 3.38
CA VAL A 379 8.99 34.61 2.76
C VAL A 379 9.59 33.26 2.41
N VAL A 380 9.69 32.36 3.41
CA VAL A 380 10.24 31.02 3.19
C VAL A 380 9.28 30.16 2.36
N GLY A 381 7.98 30.20 2.65
CA GLY A 381 6.98 29.40 1.93
C GLY A 381 6.98 29.66 0.42
N ARG A 382 7.10 30.93 -0.02
CA ARG A 382 7.18 31.27 -1.46
C ARG A 382 8.45 30.76 -2.12
N LYS A 383 9.59 30.84 -1.43
CA LYS A 383 10.86 30.31 -1.92
C LYS A 383 10.79 28.79 -2.13
N LEU A 384 10.29 28.07 -1.13
CA LEU A 384 10.16 26.61 -1.19
C LEU A 384 9.13 26.17 -2.24
N LEU A 385 8.03 26.92 -2.39
CA LEU A 385 7.07 26.74 -3.48
C LEU A 385 7.71 26.89 -4.85
N GLU A 386 8.48 27.95 -5.08
CA GLU A 386 9.20 28.15 -6.35
C GLU A 386 10.19 27.01 -6.62
N GLU A 387 10.91 26.54 -5.60
CA GLU A 387 11.86 25.43 -5.71
C GLU A 387 11.17 24.10 -6.08
N MET A 388 10.01 23.80 -5.47
CA MET A 388 9.18 22.63 -5.79
C MET A 388 8.64 22.70 -7.22
N ILE A 389 7.89 23.75 -7.56
CA ILE A 389 7.27 23.87 -8.89
C ILE A 389 8.33 23.91 -9.99
N THR A 390 9.45 24.61 -9.78
CA THR A 390 10.54 24.66 -10.77
C THR A 390 11.15 23.29 -11.04
N ARG A 391 11.21 22.42 -10.04
CA ARG A 391 11.71 21.05 -10.20
C ARG A 391 10.69 20.16 -10.89
N ASP A 392 9.41 20.24 -10.49
CA ASP A 392 8.46 19.15 -10.73
C ASP A 392 7.40 19.45 -11.81
N VAL A 393 7.33 20.69 -12.31
CA VAL A 393 6.29 21.14 -13.25
C VAL A 393 6.17 20.27 -14.51
N ASN A 394 7.25 19.66 -14.98
CA ASN A 394 7.29 18.91 -16.23
C ASN A 394 6.83 17.44 -16.10
N HIS A 395 6.66 16.91 -14.89
CA HIS A 395 6.24 15.52 -14.68
C HIS A 395 4.77 15.32 -15.10
N PRO A 396 4.46 14.47 -16.11
CA PRO A 396 3.08 14.17 -16.49
C PRO A 396 2.29 13.44 -15.39
N SER A 397 2.97 12.77 -14.44
CA SER A 397 2.34 12.13 -13.28
C SER A 397 1.69 13.11 -12.31
N VAL A 398 2.28 14.29 -12.11
CA VAL A 398 1.77 15.29 -11.16
C VAL A 398 0.49 15.93 -11.69
N VAL A 399 -0.67 15.56 -11.16
CA VAL A 399 -1.99 16.02 -11.63
C VAL A 399 -2.53 17.21 -10.84
N MET A 400 -2.12 17.35 -9.59
CA MET A 400 -2.56 18.42 -8.68
C MET A 400 -1.42 18.79 -7.74
N TRP A 401 -1.48 20.00 -7.20
CA TRP A 401 -0.59 20.47 -6.17
C TRP A 401 -1.34 20.54 -4.84
N ASP A 402 -0.69 20.19 -3.74
CA ASP A 402 -1.25 20.33 -2.40
C ASP A 402 -0.46 21.43 -1.65
N ASN A 403 -1.16 22.37 -1.00
CA ASN A 403 -0.54 23.42 -0.18
C ASN A 403 -0.58 22.97 1.28
N GLY A 404 0.42 22.25 1.77
CA GLY A 404 0.48 21.78 3.15
C GLY A 404 -0.63 20.79 3.56
N ASN A 405 -0.68 20.44 4.83
CA ASN A 405 -1.59 19.48 5.41
C ASN A 405 -2.22 19.98 6.70
N GLU A 406 -3.47 19.59 6.94
CA GLU A 406 -4.17 19.72 8.21
C GLU A 406 -4.18 21.11 8.89
N GLY A 407 -4.19 22.17 8.10
CA GLY A 407 -4.21 23.57 8.53
C GLY A 407 -2.86 24.25 8.34
N GLY A 408 -1.82 23.48 7.99
CA GLY A 408 -0.46 23.93 7.68
C GLY A 408 -0.30 24.59 6.32
N TRP A 409 -1.40 24.91 5.64
CA TRP A 409 -1.43 25.73 4.44
C TRP A 409 -1.36 27.22 4.75
N ASN A 410 -0.82 27.99 3.80
CA ASN A 410 -0.86 29.44 3.83
C ASN A 410 -1.41 29.98 2.50
N THR A 411 -2.62 30.53 2.55
CA THR A 411 -3.35 30.98 1.36
C THR A 411 -2.79 32.27 0.76
N ALA A 412 -1.82 32.93 1.42
CA ALA A 412 -1.22 34.16 0.92
C ALA A 412 -0.43 33.98 -0.38
N TYR A 413 -0.09 32.74 -0.74
CA TYR A 413 0.66 32.39 -1.95
C TYR A 413 -0.06 31.34 -2.81
N ASP A 414 -1.38 31.17 -2.68
CA ASP A 414 -2.15 30.24 -3.53
C ASP A 414 -2.08 30.61 -5.03
N GLU A 415 -2.09 31.90 -5.37
CA GLU A 415 -1.93 32.34 -6.77
C GLU A 415 -0.51 32.11 -7.30
N ASP A 416 0.51 32.06 -6.41
CA ASP A 416 1.89 31.82 -6.82
C ASP A 416 2.04 30.41 -7.44
N PHE A 417 1.27 29.41 -6.97
CA PHE A 417 1.21 28.09 -7.62
C PHE A 417 0.79 28.20 -9.08
N ARG A 418 -0.24 29.01 -9.38
CA ARG A 418 -0.79 29.17 -10.73
C ARG A 418 0.13 29.97 -11.64
N ASP A 419 0.86 30.94 -11.10
CA ASP A 419 1.79 31.77 -11.84
C ASP A 419 3.08 31.01 -12.18
N LEU A 420 3.53 30.10 -11.31
CA LEU A 420 4.73 29.29 -11.50
C LEU A 420 4.50 28.04 -12.37
N ASP A 421 3.29 27.49 -12.37
CA ASP A 421 2.89 26.32 -13.16
C ASP A 421 2.28 26.72 -14.51
N ILE A 422 3.02 26.50 -15.61
CA ILE A 422 2.55 26.77 -16.96
C ILE A 422 1.27 25.97 -17.32
N GLN A 423 1.01 24.84 -16.66
CA GLN A 423 -0.20 24.04 -16.88
C GLN A 423 -1.40 24.57 -16.09
N ARG A 424 -1.19 25.42 -15.08
CA ARG A 424 -2.21 25.95 -14.17
C ARG A 424 -3.05 24.85 -13.51
N ARG A 425 -2.39 23.81 -12.99
CA ARG A 425 -3.08 22.74 -12.25
C ARG A 425 -3.79 23.31 -11.01
N GLU A 426 -4.83 22.61 -10.59
CA GLU A 426 -5.58 22.97 -9.38
C GLU A 426 -4.72 22.73 -8.13
N VAL A 427 -4.90 23.60 -7.13
CA VAL A 427 -4.25 23.51 -5.82
C VAL A 427 -5.28 23.03 -4.80
N ASN A 428 -4.97 21.96 -4.08
CA ASN A 428 -5.77 21.48 -2.97
C ASN A 428 -5.26 21.99 -1.63
N HIS A 429 -6.16 21.99 -0.66
CA HIS A 429 -5.87 22.17 0.76
C HIS A 429 -6.35 20.90 1.46
N PRO A 430 -5.49 19.88 1.62
CA PRO A 430 -5.79 18.63 2.33
C PRO A 430 -6.50 18.88 3.67
N TRP A 431 -7.48 18.04 4.04
CA TRP A 431 -8.36 18.24 5.20
C TRP A 431 -9.31 19.46 5.17
N ALA A 432 -9.56 20.07 4.00
CA ALA A 432 -10.46 21.22 3.90
C ALA A 432 -11.48 21.14 2.76
N ALA A 433 -12.60 21.84 2.96
CA ALA A 433 -13.44 22.28 1.85
C ALA A 433 -12.92 23.64 1.37
N PHE A 434 -12.24 23.65 0.22
CA PHE A 434 -11.61 24.84 -0.33
C PHE A 434 -11.73 24.86 -1.85
N GLY A 435 -12.05 26.03 -2.41
CA GLY A 435 -12.25 26.19 -3.85
C GLY A 435 -13.27 25.19 -4.40
N LYS A 436 -12.83 24.34 -5.34
CA LYS A 436 -13.68 23.35 -6.03
C LYS A 436 -13.80 22.02 -5.29
N THR A 437 -12.97 21.78 -4.27
CA THR A 437 -12.79 20.44 -3.68
C THR A 437 -13.15 20.41 -2.20
N ASN A 438 -13.42 19.21 -1.72
CA ASN A 438 -13.60 18.88 -0.30
C ASN A 438 -12.80 17.61 -0.01
N THR A 439 -11.73 17.77 0.75
CA THR A 439 -10.73 16.74 1.03
C THR A 439 -10.73 16.29 2.49
N ALA A 440 -11.87 16.41 3.18
CA ALA A 440 -12.00 16.06 4.59
C ALA A 440 -11.44 14.65 4.91
N HIS A 441 -10.60 14.57 5.94
CA HIS A 441 -9.98 13.33 6.43
C HIS A 441 -10.95 12.51 7.28
N TYR A 442 -10.78 11.18 7.24
CA TYR A 442 -11.38 10.21 8.18
C TYR A 442 -12.88 10.45 8.44
N VAL A 443 -13.63 10.70 7.37
CA VAL A 443 -15.08 10.88 7.47
C VAL A 443 -15.76 9.59 7.92
N ASN A 444 -16.88 9.72 8.62
CA ASN A 444 -17.76 8.58 8.87
C ASN A 444 -18.43 8.14 7.56
N TYR A 445 -18.89 6.90 7.48
CA TYR A 445 -19.59 6.41 6.28
C TYR A 445 -20.85 7.23 5.92
N ASP A 446 -21.58 7.71 6.92
CA ASP A 446 -22.79 8.52 6.74
C ASP A 446 -22.51 9.90 6.13
N TYR A 447 -21.28 10.40 6.17
CA TYR A 447 -20.87 11.61 5.46
C TYR A 447 -21.16 11.52 3.95
N LEU A 448 -21.06 10.31 3.39
CA LEU A 448 -21.37 10.06 1.98
C LEU A 448 -22.86 10.08 1.66
N SER A 449 -23.73 10.36 2.64
CA SER A 449 -25.18 10.52 2.46
C SER A 449 -25.57 11.88 1.87
N GLN A 450 -24.60 12.82 1.71
CA GLN A 450 -24.78 14.19 1.20
C GLN A 450 -25.49 15.17 2.14
N ASP A 451 -25.56 14.86 3.44
CA ASP A 451 -26.09 15.76 4.47
C ASP A 451 -25.03 16.68 5.09
N HIS A 452 -23.81 16.70 4.54
CA HIS A 452 -22.73 17.57 5.00
C HIS A 452 -22.82 19.00 4.43
N PHE A 453 -22.11 19.94 5.05
CA PHE A 453 -22.18 21.39 4.74
C PHE A 453 -21.42 21.84 3.47
N ALA A 454 -20.90 20.91 2.67
CA ALA A 454 -20.21 21.20 1.40
C ALA A 454 -20.66 20.28 0.24
N PRO A 455 -21.98 20.06 0.06
CA PRO A 455 -22.51 18.94 -0.74
C PRO A 455 -22.31 19.12 -2.26
N ARG A 456 -21.81 20.28 -2.70
CA ARG A 456 -21.54 20.62 -4.10
C ARG A 456 -20.06 20.58 -4.47
N SER A 457 -19.16 20.42 -3.50
CA SER A 457 -17.72 20.30 -3.80
C SER A 457 -17.40 18.90 -4.33
N ILE A 458 -16.37 18.82 -5.19
CA ILE A 458 -15.79 17.52 -5.58
C ILE A 458 -15.18 16.89 -4.33
N PHE A 459 -15.66 15.71 -3.94
CA PHE A 459 -15.25 15.06 -2.70
C PHE A 459 -14.24 13.94 -2.97
N PHE A 460 -13.07 14.02 -2.33
CA PHE A 460 -12.13 12.91 -2.24
C PHE A 460 -11.26 13.11 -0.99
N PRO A 461 -11.38 12.25 0.03
CA PRO A 461 -10.54 12.36 1.22
C PRO A 461 -9.07 12.18 0.84
N THR A 462 -8.24 13.15 1.19
CA THR A 462 -6.77 13.04 1.07
C THR A 462 -6.19 12.06 2.10
N GLU A 463 -6.95 11.74 3.15
CA GLU A 463 -6.70 10.62 4.06
C GLU A 463 -8.02 9.91 4.41
N LEU A 464 -8.11 8.65 4.02
CA LEU A 464 -9.22 7.73 4.19
C LEU A 464 -8.74 6.54 5.00
N LEU A 465 -9.57 6.05 5.93
CA LEU A 465 -9.37 4.80 6.68
C LEU A 465 -7.94 4.59 7.21
N HIS A 466 -7.74 4.95 8.47
CA HIS A 466 -6.43 4.85 9.12
C HIS A 466 -6.07 3.40 9.49
N GLY A 467 -4.91 2.93 9.03
CA GLY A 467 -4.44 1.56 9.16
C GLY A 467 -3.60 1.21 10.38
N LEU A 468 -3.86 1.83 11.54
CA LEU A 468 -3.05 1.53 12.74
C LEU A 468 -3.06 0.02 13.02
N TYR A 469 -1.88 -0.61 13.12
CA TYR A 469 -1.70 -2.05 13.29
C TYR A 469 -2.51 -2.90 12.27
N ASP A 470 -2.71 -2.34 11.06
CA ASP A 470 -3.58 -2.75 9.93
C ASP A 470 -4.99 -3.22 10.31
N GLY A 471 -5.63 -2.43 11.15
CA GLY A 471 -7.08 -2.38 11.16
C GLY A 471 -7.63 -1.79 9.85
N GLY A 472 -7.79 -0.47 9.82
CA GLY A 472 -8.77 0.21 8.97
C GLY A 472 -8.63 0.12 7.46
N HIS A 473 -7.50 -0.29 6.89
CA HIS A 473 -7.25 -0.18 5.44
C HIS A 473 -8.25 -0.97 4.60
N GLY A 474 -8.23 -2.30 4.71
CA GLY A 474 -9.21 -3.15 4.05
C GLY A 474 -10.56 -3.19 4.78
N ALA A 475 -10.61 -2.77 6.04
CA ALA A 475 -11.78 -2.87 6.90
C ALA A 475 -12.78 -1.70 6.67
N GLY A 476 -13.92 -2.01 6.07
CA GLY A 476 -14.95 -1.03 5.69
C GLY A 476 -14.72 -0.41 4.31
N LEU A 477 -13.57 -0.66 3.67
CA LEU A 477 -13.23 -0.07 2.38
C LEU A 477 -14.22 -0.43 1.28
N GLU A 478 -14.78 -1.64 1.27
CA GLU A 478 -15.77 -2.04 0.27
C GLU A 478 -17.02 -1.15 0.33
N ASP A 479 -17.55 -0.89 1.53
CA ASP A 479 -18.72 -0.04 1.72
C ASP A 479 -18.44 1.39 1.22
N PHE A 480 -17.33 1.98 1.69
CA PHE A 480 -16.89 3.31 1.24
C PHE A 480 -16.71 3.36 -0.28
N TRP A 481 -16.01 2.38 -0.86
CA TRP A 481 -15.70 2.35 -2.29
C TRP A 481 -16.97 2.22 -3.13
N LEU A 482 -17.89 1.31 -2.79
CA LEU A 482 -19.15 1.15 -3.53
C LEU A 482 -20.01 2.42 -3.46
N ARG A 483 -20.03 3.10 -2.30
CA ARG A 483 -20.75 4.37 -2.16
C ARG A 483 -20.08 5.49 -2.97
N MET A 484 -18.77 5.64 -2.86
CA MET A 484 -17.99 6.65 -3.61
C MET A 484 -18.02 6.42 -5.12
N TRP A 485 -18.00 5.17 -5.57
CA TRP A 485 -18.08 4.80 -6.98
C TRP A 485 -19.35 5.36 -7.62
N ASN A 486 -20.49 5.18 -6.93
CA ASN A 486 -21.81 5.63 -7.39
C ASN A 486 -22.13 7.09 -7.02
N HIS A 487 -21.28 7.76 -6.23
CA HIS A 487 -21.50 9.14 -5.83
C HIS A 487 -21.11 10.12 -6.96
N PRO A 488 -22.02 11.00 -7.40
CA PRO A 488 -21.84 11.83 -8.58
C PRO A 488 -20.89 13.00 -8.40
N LEU A 489 -20.34 13.25 -7.21
CA LEU A 489 -19.28 14.26 -6.99
C LEU A 489 -18.04 13.65 -6.33
N SER A 490 -18.02 12.33 -6.11
CA SER A 490 -16.84 11.71 -5.52
C SER A 490 -15.77 11.52 -6.58
N ALA A 491 -14.52 11.81 -6.26
CA ALA A 491 -13.35 11.51 -7.08
C ALA A 491 -12.49 10.37 -6.48
N GLY A 492 -13.06 9.49 -5.65
CA GLY A 492 -12.31 8.42 -4.97
C GLY A 492 -11.69 8.90 -3.64
N GLY A 493 -10.47 8.47 -3.30
CA GLY A 493 -9.77 8.86 -2.08
C GLY A 493 -8.38 8.22 -1.90
N PHE A 494 -7.70 8.55 -0.80
CA PHE A 494 -6.32 8.12 -0.50
C PHE A 494 -6.20 7.45 0.88
N LEU A 495 -5.75 6.19 0.94
CA LEU A 495 -5.54 5.47 2.21
C LEU A 495 -4.36 6.01 3.03
N TRP A 496 -4.42 5.95 4.36
CA TRP A 496 -3.31 6.33 5.26
C TRP A 496 -2.77 5.13 6.03
N VAL A 497 -1.55 4.61 5.76
CA VAL A 497 -0.49 5.01 4.80
C VAL A 497 0.10 3.77 4.08
N PHE A 498 0.99 3.94 3.10
CA PHE A 498 1.56 2.84 2.30
C PHE A 498 2.25 1.72 3.11
N ALA A 499 3.15 2.06 4.03
CA ALA A 499 3.93 1.10 4.81
C ALA A 499 4.22 1.62 6.22
N ASP A 500 4.45 0.72 7.17
CA ASP A 500 4.84 1.06 8.54
C ASP A 500 6.18 1.80 8.59
N GLU A 501 6.22 2.92 9.31
CA GLU A 501 7.41 3.74 9.48
C GLU A 501 8.20 3.36 10.75
N ALA A 502 8.43 2.06 10.94
CA ALA A 502 9.28 1.60 12.03
C ALA A 502 10.77 1.76 11.68
N VAL A 503 11.45 2.66 12.36
CA VAL A 503 12.87 2.92 12.14
C VAL A 503 13.71 1.85 12.81
N LYS A 504 14.66 1.25 12.10
CA LYS A 504 15.62 0.38 12.75
C LYS A 504 16.69 1.23 13.41
N ARG A 505 16.65 1.33 14.73
CA ARG A 505 17.56 2.21 15.46
C ARG A 505 18.97 1.64 15.50
N THR A 506 19.95 2.48 15.22
CA THR A 506 21.37 2.09 15.28
C THR A 506 21.91 1.94 16.71
N ASP A 507 21.23 2.49 17.72
CA ASP A 507 21.64 2.42 19.12
C ASP A 507 21.16 1.17 19.85
N SER A 508 19.98 0.65 19.50
CA SER A 508 19.37 -0.52 20.14
C SER A 508 19.22 -1.73 19.20
N GLY A 509 19.24 -1.52 17.89
CA GLY A 509 18.94 -2.54 16.88
C GLY A 509 17.45 -2.87 16.73
N GLN A 510 16.57 -2.22 17.50
CA GLN A 510 15.12 -2.46 17.46
C GLN A 510 14.45 -1.71 16.32
N LEU A 511 13.36 -2.27 15.81
CA LEU A 511 12.38 -1.54 15.01
C LEU A 511 11.52 -0.70 15.96
N ASP A 512 11.61 0.61 15.84
CA ASP A 512 10.92 1.58 16.68
C ASP A 512 9.88 2.33 15.84
N SER A 513 8.62 2.22 16.23
CA SER A 513 7.47 2.89 15.60
C SER A 513 6.96 4.09 16.40
N ASP A 514 7.71 4.54 17.41
CA ASP A 514 7.31 5.57 18.39
C ASP A 514 5.94 5.26 19.03
N GLY A 515 5.75 4.00 19.41
CA GLY A 515 4.48 3.47 19.90
C GLY A 515 3.48 3.27 18.75
N ASN A 516 2.28 3.85 18.87
CA ASN A 516 1.19 3.74 17.89
C ASN A 516 1.16 4.90 16.88
N GLN A 517 2.28 5.60 16.71
CA GLN A 517 2.37 6.77 15.83
C GLN A 517 2.80 6.40 14.41
N ALA A 518 3.72 5.45 14.25
CA ALA A 518 4.26 5.04 12.96
C ALA A 518 3.86 3.63 12.42
N PRO A 519 3.09 2.76 13.10
CA PRO A 519 2.69 1.46 12.55
C PRO A 519 1.31 1.53 11.87
N ASP A 520 1.21 2.31 10.79
CA ASP A 520 -0.04 2.68 10.12
C ASP A 520 -0.19 2.10 8.69
N GLY A 521 0.73 1.23 8.29
CA GLY A 521 0.91 0.75 6.93
C GLY A 521 -0.11 -0.27 6.44
N ILE A 522 -0.24 -0.37 5.12
CA ILE A 522 -0.83 -1.55 4.44
C ILE A 522 0.18 -2.71 4.41
N LEU A 523 1.46 -2.36 4.53
CA LEU A 523 2.61 -3.23 4.48
C LEU A 523 3.45 -3.01 5.74
N GLY A 524 4.14 -4.07 6.17
CA GLY A 524 5.13 -3.97 7.24
C GLY A 524 6.34 -3.09 6.88
N PRO A 525 7.28 -2.87 7.82
CA PRO A 525 8.40 -1.96 7.63
C PRO A 525 9.30 -2.30 6.45
N TYR A 526 9.44 -3.59 6.10
CA TYR A 526 10.20 -4.07 4.94
C TYR A 526 9.29 -4.54 3.81
N HIS A 527 8.09 -3.96 3.74
CA HIS A 527 7.06 -4.25 2.75
C HIS A 527 6.46 -5.66 2.82
N GLU A 528 6.49 -6.29 4.01
CA GLU A 528 5.75 -7.52 4.23
C GLU A 528 4.26 -7.31 3.90
N LYS A 529 3.71 -8.15 3.02
CA LYS A 529 2.30 -8.03 2.61
C LYS A 529 1.38 -8.48 3.74
N GLU A 530 0.49 -7.59 4.15
CA GLU A 530 -0.53 -7.87 5.16
C GLU A 530 -1.88 -8.22 4.53
N GLY A 531 -2.87 -8.57 5.36
CA GLY A 531 -4.20 -8.96 4.89
C GLY A 531 -4.91 -7.85 4.10
N SER A 532 -4.69 -6.57 4.43
CA SER A 532 -5.30 -5.47 3.68
C SER A 532 -4.73 -5.29 2.27
N PHE A 533 -3.47 -5.66 2.00
CA PHE A 533 -2.88 -5.60 0.66
C PHE A 533 -3.76 -6.36 -0.36
N TYR A 534 -4.12 -7.60 -0.03
CA TYR A 534 -4.95 -8.44 -0.89
C TYR A 534 -6.42 -7.97 -0.91
N ALA A 535 -6.94 -7.48 0.21
CA ALA A 535 -8.30 -6.95 0.28
C ALA A 535 -8.47 -5.73 -0.63
N ILE A 536 -7.51 -4.79 -0.59
CA ILE A 536 -7.50 -3.60 -1.44
C ILE A 536 -7.39 -4.00 -2.91
N ARG A 537 -6.47 -4.91 -3.26
CA ARG A 537 -6.33 -5.44 -4.63
C ARG A 537 -7.69 -5.89 -5.17
N GLU A 538 -8.43 -6.69 -4.42
CA GLU A 538 -9.73 -7.19 -4.86
C GLU A 538 -10.81 -6.09 -4.90
N ILE A 539 -10.92 -5.26 -3.86
CA ILE A 539 -11.94 -4.20 -3.75
C ILE A 539 -11.78 -3.14 -4.84
N TRP A 540 -10.55 -2.77 -5.15
CA TRP A 540 -10.20 -1.76 -6.16
C TRP A 540 -9.91 -2.33 -7.54
N SER A 541 -10.12 -3.63 -7.74
CA SER A 541 -10.02 -4.26 -9.06
C SER A 541 -10.83 -3.47 -10.11
N PRO A 542 -10.22 -3.14 -11.26
CA PRO A 542 -10.92 -2.58 -12.41
C PRO A 542 -11.86 -3.59 -13.10
N VAL A 543 -11.74 -4.89 -12.83
CA VAL A 543 -12.75 -5.89 -13.21
C VAL A 543 -13.57 -6.21 -11.97
N TYR A 544 -14.79 -5.66 -11.91
CA TYR A 544 -15.68 -5.88 -10.77
C TYR A 544 -16.64 -7.02 -11.05
N PHE A 545 -16.70 -7.99 -10.13
CA PHE A 545 -17.70 -9.06 -10.12
C PHE A 545 -18.83 -8.70 -9.15
N GLU A 546 -20.07 -8.89 -9.58
CA GLU A 546 -21.19 -8.94 -8.64
C GLU A 546 -21.04 -10.13 -7.69
N LYS A 547 -21.50 -10.00 -6.44
CA LYS A 547 -21.46 -11.10 -5.46
C LYS A 547 -22.26 -12.29 -5.98
N ARG A 548 -21.61 -13.46 -6.07
CA ARG A 548 -22.19 -14.71 -6.57
C ARG A 548 -21.72 -15.89 -5.74
N TYR A 549 -22.62 -16.84 -5.49
CA TYR A 549 -22.32 -18.15 -4.94
C TYR A 549 -22.29 -19.16 -6.09
N VAL A 550 -21.29 -20.04 -6.11
CA VAL A 550 -21.18 -21.11 -7.10
C VAL A 550 -21.82 -22.35 -6.50
N THR A 551 -23.02 -22.68 -6.97
CA THR A 551 -23.84 -23.82 -6.53
C THR A 551 -24.05 -24.78 -7.70
N GLU A 552 -24.69 -25.92 -7.48
CA GLU A 552 -25.03 -26.88 -8.56
C GLU A 552 -25.85 -26.24 -9.71
N ASP A 553 -26.64 -25.22 -9.42
CA ASP A 553 -27.43 -24.45 -10.40
C ASP A 553 -26.62 -23.35 -11.11
N PHE A 554 -25.32 -23.21 -10.83
CA PHE A 554 -24.49 -22.20 -11.45
C PHE A 554 -24.28 -22.52 -12.94
N ASN A 555 -24.72 -21.60 -13.80
CA ASN A 555 -24.69 -21.76 -15.26
C ASN A 555 -23.38 -21.29 -15.92
N GLY A 556 -22.32 -21.05 -15.13
CA GLY A 556 -21.04 -20.55 -15.63
C GLY A 556 -20.99 -19.04 -15.87
N ILE A 557 -22.05 -18.27 -15.62
CA ILE A 557 -22.11 -16.83 -15.96
C ILE A 557 -21.92 -15.95 -14.72
N PHE A 558 -20.91 -15.09 -14.76
CA PHE A 558 -20.72 -13.96 -13.87
C PHE A 558 -21.22 -12.67 -14.50
N ARG A 559 -21.82 -11.79 -13.69
CA ARG A 559 -22.07 -10.39 -14.06
C ARG A 559 -20.88 -9.55 -13.66
N ILE A 560 -20.37 -8.78 -14.60
CA ILE A 560 -19.16 -7.98 -14.43
C ILE A 560 -19.37 -6.53 -14.87
N GLN A 561 -18.52 -5.64 -14.34
CA GLN A 561 -18.39 -4.26 -14.78
C GLN A 561 -16.94 -3.95 -15.12
N ASN A 562 -16.71 -3.28 -16.25
CA ASN A 562 -15.43 -2.66 -16.55
C ASN A 562 -15.31 -1.33 -15.78
N ARG A 563 -14.38 -1.27 -14.84
CA ARG A 563 -14.04 -0.11 -13.99
C ARG A 563 -12.64 0.44 -14.27
N PHE A 564 -12.02 0.08 -15.39
CA PHE A 564 -10.90 0.84 -15.93
C PHE A 564 -11.34 2.25 -16.34
N HIS A 565 -10.39 3.17 -16.46
CA HIS A 565 -10.63 4.51 -16.99
C HIS A 565 -10.36 4.58 -18.50
N TYR A 566 -9.39 3.83 -19.02
CA TYR A 566 -8.94 3.92 -20.42
C TYR A 566 -8.92 2.57 -21.17
N THR A 567 -9.01 1.45 -20.45
CA THR A 567 -8.83 0.11 -21.01
C THR A 567 -10.16 -0.62 -21.24
N GLY A 568 -10.35 -1.16 -22.45
CA GLY A 568 -11.43 -2.11 -22.77
C GLY A 568 -11.07 -3.53 -22.34
N LEU A 569 -12.05 -4.35 -21.97
CA LEU A 569 -11.77 -5.72 -21.47
C LEU A 569 -11.26 -6.67 -22.56
N ASP A 570 -11.45 -6.35 -23.83
CA ASP A 570 -10.87 -7.08 -24.98
C ASP A 570 -9.34 -6.90 -25.10
N GLN A 571 -8.77 -5.90 -24.43
CA GLN A 571 -7.33 -5.70 -24.31
C GLN A 571 -6.73 -6.44 -23.09
N CYS A 572 -7.57 -6.92 -22.17
CA CYS A 572 -7.16 -7.72 -21.03
C CYS A 572 -7.07 -9.20 -21.40
N SER A 573 -6.36 -9.98 -20.57
CA SER A 573 -6.37 -11.44 -20.68
C SER A 573 -7.05 -12.06 -19.48
N PHE A 574 -7.78 -13.14 -19.73
CA PHE A 574 -8.54 -13.88 -18.74
C PHE A 574 -8.24 -15.37 -18.86
N SER A 575 -8.18 -16.04 -17.72
CA SER A 575 -8.12 -17.50 -17.67
C SER A 575 -8.98 -18.02 -16.52
N PHE A 576 -9.49 -19.23 -16.66
CA PHE A 576 -10.13 -19.93 -15.57
C PHE A 576 -9.47 -21.29 -15.34
N ARG A 577 -9.55 -21.77 -14.10
CA ARG A 577 -9.10 -23.10 -13.69
C ARG A 577 -10.17 -23.75 -12.81
N LEU A 578 -10.46 -25.01 -13.07
CA LEU A 578 -11.18 -25.91 -12.17
C LEU A 578 -10.14 -26.79 -11.50
N ILE A 579 -10.04 -26.67 -10.17
CA ILE A 579 -8.93 -27.23 -9.39
C ILE A 579 -9.49 -28.22 -8.38
N GLU A 580 -8.97 -29.44 -8.39
CA GLU A 580 -9.14 -30.40 -7.31
C GLU A 580 -8.12 -30.10 -6.21
N LEU A 581 -8.63 -29.90 -4.99
CA LEU A 581 -7.82 -29.55 -3.85
C LEU A 581 -7.21 -30.78 -3.18
N PRO A 582 -6.06 -30.63 -2.49
CA PRO A 582 -5.46 -31.71 -1.72
C PRO A 582 -6.40 -32.25 -0.64
N LYS A 583 -6.37 -33.57 -0.43
CA LYS A 583 -7.04 -34.24 0.69
C LYS A 583 -6.33 -33.92 2.03
N PRO A 584 -6.98 -34.14 3.19
CA PRO A 584 -6.42 -33.80 4.50
C PRO A 584 -5.04 -34.40 4.82
N ASP A 585 -4.69 -35.54 4.24
CA ASP A 585 -3.40 -36.22 4.41
C ASP A 585 -2.25 -35.56 3.62
N ARG A 586 -2.57 -34.71 2.63
CA ARG A 586 -1.61 -33.98 1.80
C ARG A 586 -1.39 -32.55 2.30
N PRO A 587 -0.17 -32.00 2.13
CA PRO A 587 0.14 -30.63 2.57
C PRO A 587 -0.68 -29.59 1.81
N GLY A 588 -1.06 -28.52 2.52
CA GLY A 588 -1.62 -27.31 1.91
C GLY A 588 -0.54 -26.31 1.48
N THR A 589 -0.96 -25.19 0.92
CA THR A 589 -0.05 -24.07 0.61
C THR A 589 0.13 -23.14 1.82
N ARG A 590 1.30 -22.50 1.91
CA ARG A 590 1.65 -21.48 2.91
C ARG A 590 1.65 -20.06 2.34
N ASP A 591 1.85 -19.97 1.03
CA ASP A 591 1.99 -18.71 0.29
C ASP A 591 0.65 -18.32 -0.34
N ALA A 592 0.23 -17.08 -0.09
CA ALA A 592 -1.01 -16.51 -0.61
C ALA A 592 -0.96 -16.28 -2.13
N ASP A 593 0.23 -16.07 -2.70
CA ASP A 593 0.43 -15.84 -4.13
C ASP A 593 0.67 -17.16 -4.92
N ALA A 594 0.69 -18.32 -4.23
CA ALA A 594 0.93 -19.63 -4.84
C ALA A 594 -0.06 -19.97 -5.96
N GLN A 595 0.43 -20.58 -7.04
CA GLN A 595 -0.39 -21.00 -8.19
C GLN A 595 -0.60 -22.51 -8.29
N ASP A 596 0.33 -23.29 -7.74
CA ASP A 596 0.39 -24.75 -7.84
C ASP A 596 0.00 -25.41 -6.51
N TYR A 597 -1.25 -25.23 -6.11
CA TYR A 597 -1.77 -25.69 -4.82
C TYR A 597 -2.76 -26.87 -4.93
N GLY A 598 -3.01 -27.36 -6.15
CA GLY A 598 -3.95 -28.45 -6.40
C GLY A 598 -3.79 -29.00 -7.82
N ARG A 599 -4.55 -30.05 -8.15
CA ARG A 599 -4.55 -30.63 -9.49
C ARG A 599 -5.53 -29.87 -10.36
N VAL A 600 -5.04 -29.22 -11.42
CA VAL A 600 -5.89 -28.59 -12.42
C VAL A 600 -6.61 -29.68 -13.22
N VAL A 601 -7.92 -29.80 -13.05
CA VAL A 601 -8.77 -30.77 -13.76
C VAL A 601 -9.16 -30.23 -15.13
N THR A 602 -9.41 -28.92 -15.21
CA THR A 602 -9.74 -28.22 -16.46
C THR A 602 -9.24 -26.79 -16.37
N ALA A 603 -8.74 -26.25 -17.48
CA ALA A 603 -8.38 -24.85 -17.60
C ALA A 603 -8.74 -24.33 -18.99
N GLY A 604 -8.96 -23.03 -19.10
CA GLY A 604 -9.27 -22.41 -20.38
C GLY A 604 -9.42 -20.90 -20.28
N ILE A 605 -10.01 -20.34 -21.33
CA ILE A 605 -10.29 -18.90 -21.45
C ILE A 605 -11.81 -18.75 -21.34
N PRO A 606 -12.32 -17.92 -20.42
CA PRO A 606 -13.74 -17.63 -20.37
C PRO A 606 -14.15 -16.74 -21.55
N VAL A 607 -15.43 -16.78 -21.94
CA VAL A 607 -15.98 -15.82 -22.90
C VAL A 607 -16.32 -14.54 -22.14
N VAL A 608 -15.63 -13.45 -22.46
CA VAL A 608 -15.81 -12.15 -21.80
C VAL A 608 -16.43 -11.17 -22.80
N ASP A 609 -17.47 -10.46 -22.39
CA ASP A 609 -18.01 -9.36 -23.21
C ASP A 609 -16.92 -8.28 -23.40
N PRO A 610 -16.73 -7.73 -24.61
CA PRO A 610 -15.71 -6.72 -24.89
C PRO A 610 -16.18 -5.34 -24.37
N LEU A 611 -16.21 -5.19 -23.05
CA LEU A 611 -16.77 -4.03 -22.38
C LEU A 611 -15.79 -2.85 -22.42
N GLU A 612 -16.26 -1.71 -22.90
CA GLU A 612 -15.56 -0.42 -22.76
C GLU A 612 -15.64 0.10 -21.31
N PRO A 613 -14.76 1.03 -20.90
CA PRO A 613 -14.80 1.67 -19.59
C PRO A 613 -16.20 2.09 -19.12
N GLY A 614 -16.61 1.65 -17.93
CA GLY A 614 -17.89 1.95 -17.31
C GLY A 614 -19.06 1.02 -17.69
N GLN A 615 -18.90 0.17 -18.71
CA GLN A 615 -19.96 -0.73 -19.16
C GLN A 615 -20.12 -1.95 -18.24
N ASN A 616 -21.34 -2.51 -18.22
CA ASN A 616 -21.68 -3.75 -17.54
C ASN A 616 -21.93 -4.84 -18.58
N GLY A 617 -21.66 -6.09 -18.21
CA GLY A 617 -21.87 -7.25 -19.07
C GLY A 617 -21.61 -8.55 -18.32
N THR A 618 -21.12 -9.55 -19.04
CA THR A 618 -20.95 -10.90 -18.54
C THR A 618 -19.59 -11.51 -18.85
N LEU A 619 -19.20 -12.45 -17.99
CA LEU A 619 -18.11 -13.38 -18.21
C LEU A 619 -18.69 -14.79 -18.06
N LYS A 620 -18.53 -15.62 -19.10
CA LYS A 620 -19.01 -17.01 -19.11
C LYS A 620 -17.85 -17.99 -19.10
N VAL A 621 -17.77 -18.77 -18.04
CA VAL A 621 -16.88 -19.93 -17.95
C VAL A 621 -17.53 -21.12 -18.66
N PRO A 622 -16.86 -21.77 -19.64
CA PRO A 622 -17.36 -22.98 -20.27
C PRO A 622 -17.18 -24.18 -19.32
N LEU A 623 -18.17 -24.43 -18.48
CA LEU A 623 -18.17 -25.54 -17.52
C LEU A 623 -18.39 -26.89 -18.25
N PRO A 624 -17.49 -27.88 -18.11
CA PRO A 624 -17.73 -29.25 -18.58
C PRO A 624 -18.77 -29.96 -17.70
N ASP A 625 -19.38 -31.05 -18.16
CA ASP A 625 -20.38 -31.81 -17.37
C ASP A 625 -19.84 -32.32 -16.02
N THR A 626 -18.51 -32.53 -15.93
CA THR A 626 -17.82 -33.01 -14.72
C THR A 626 -17.30 -31.88 -13.82
N TRP A 627 -17.66 -30.62 -14.05
CA TRP A 627 -17.08 -29.48 -13.33
C TRP A 627 -17.25 -29.53 -11.81
N MET A 628 -18.31 -30.19 -11.33
CA MET A 628 -18.58 -30.41 -9.91
C MET A 628 -17.59 -31.38 -9.23
N GLU A 629 -16.77 -32.11 -9.99
CA GLU A 629 -15.68 -32.93 -9.45
C GLU A 629 -14.51 -32.07 -8.94
N ALA A 630 -14.44 -30.80 -9.36
CA ALA A 630 -13.46 -29.86 -8.82
C ALA A 630 -13.80 -29.49 -7.36
N GLY A 631 -12.83 -28.91 -6.65
CA GLY A 631 -13.06 -28.23 -5.38
C GLY A 631 -13.21 -26.71 -5.53
N VAL A 632 -12.58 -26.13 -6.56
CA VAL A 632 -12.50 -24.68 -6.76
C VAL A 632 -12.69 -24.31 -8.23
N LEU A 633 -13.47 -23.26 -8.47
CA LEU A 633 -13.43 -22.46 -9.68
C LEU A 633 -12.60 -21.23 -9.42
N GLU A 634 -11.53 -21.04 -10.18
CA GLU A 634 -10.68 -19.87 -10.13
C GLU A 634 -10.78 -19.09 -11.44
N VAL A 635 -10.84 -17.77 -11.35
CA VAL A 635 -10.72 -16.86 -12.50
C VAL A 635 -9.57 -15.88 -12.23
N GLU A 636 -8.71 -15.70 -13.21
CA GLU A 636 -7.60 -14.73 -13.18
C GLU A 636 -7.80 -13.72 -14.31
N ALA A 637 -7.51 -12.45 -14.01
CA ALA A 637 -7.47 -11.37 -15.00
C ALA A 637 -6.12 -10.66 -14.96
N ARG A 638 -5.61 -10.30 -16.14
CA ARG A 638 -4.41 -9.48 -16.30
C ARG A 638 -4.67 -8.29 -17.21
N ASP A 639 -3.99 -7.19 -16.92
CA ASP A 639 -4.07 -5.97 -17.71
C ASP A 639 -3.39 -6.13 -19.10
N PRO A 640 -3.48 -5.13 -20.00
CA PRO A 640 -2.85 -5.19 -21.31
C PRO A 640 -1.32 -5.34 -21.29
N HIS A 641 -0.68 -5.09 -20.16
CA HIS A 641 0.77 -5.22 -19.95
C HIS A 641 1.14 -6.55 -19.28
N GLY A 642 0.17 -7.43 -19.03
CA GLY A 642 0.36 -8.74 -18.38
C GLY A 642 0.43 -8.69 -16.85
N ARG A 643 0.20 -7.53 -16.23
CA ARG A 643 0.16 -7.39 -14.76
C ARG A 643 -1.08 -8.07 -14.21
N LEU A 644 -0.93 -8.82 -13.11
CA LEU A 644 -2.05 -9.42 -12.42
C LEU A 644 -2.98 -8.33 -11.88
N ILE A 645 -4.25 -8.36 -12.30
CA ILE A 645 -5.29 -7.52 -11.72
C ILE A 645 -5.75 -8.16 -10.42
N CYS A 646 -6.28 -9.37 -10.51
CA CYS A 646 -6.71 -10.15 -9.38
C CYS A 646 -6.92 -11.59 -9.82
N ARG A 647 -6.93 -12.46 -8.82
CA ARG A 647 -7.41 -13.82 -8.92
C ARG A 647 -8.60 -13.95 -7.98
N TRP A 648 -9.66 -14.58 -8.43
CA TRP A 648 -10.83 -14.86 -7.62
C TRP A 648 -11.03 -16.36 -7.55
N SER A 649 -11.42 -16.88 -6.40
CA SER A 649 -11.71 -18.29 -6.22
C SER A 649 -13.03 -18.49 -5.50
N TRP A 650 -13.78 -19.49 -5.97
CA TRP A 650 -15.06 -19.89 -5.40
C TRP A 650 -15.06 -21.40 -5.16
N PRO A 651 -15.53 -21.86 -3.99
CA PRO A 651 -15.84 -23.28 -3.82
C PRO A 651 -16.92 -23.69 -4.81
N VAL A 652 -16.83 -24.90 -5.37
CA VAL A 652 -17.88 -25.41 -6.30
C VAL A 652 -18.88 -26.34 -5.62
N GLN A 653 -18.54 -26.87 -4.45
CA GLN A 653 -19.38 -27.75 -3.64
C GLN A 653 -19.55 -27.15 -2.25
N GLU A 654 -20.68 -27.43 -1.60
CA GLU A 654 -20.94 -27.09 -0.19
C GLU A 654 -20.19 -28.02 0.79
N PRO A 655 -20.01 -27.66 2.07
CA PRO A 655 -19.25 -28.50 3.02
C PRO A 655 -19.83 -29.89 3.25
N LEU A 656 -21.16 -30.02 3.29
CA LEU A 656 -21.84 -31.28 3.57
C LEU A 656 -21.42 -32.42 2.60
N PRO A 657 -21.59 -32.29 1.27
CA PRO A 657 -21.20 -33.36 0.34
C PRO A 657 -19.69 -33.66 0.36
N VAL A 658 -18.84 -32.63 0.53
CA VAL A 658 -17.37 -32.81 0.63
C VAL A 658 -17.01 -33.64 1.87
N THR A 659 -17.60 -33.30 3.02
CA THR A 659 -17.39 -34.02 4.28
C THR A 659 -17.86 -35.47 4.21
N GLU A 660 -19.06 -35.72 3.67
CA GLU A 660 -19.57 -37.09 3.52
C GLU A 660 -18.68 -37.94 2.58
N GLY A 661 -18.17 -37.35 1.50
CA GLY A 661 -17.22 -38.01 0.61
C GLY A 661 -15.92 -38.41 1.31
N LEU A 662 -15.32 -37.50 2.08
CA LEU A 662 -14.09 -37.77 2.84
C LEU A 662 -14.29 -38.87 3.90
N LEU A 663 -15.44 -38.88 4.57
CA LEU A 663 -15.74 -39.88 5.59
C LEU A 663 -16.09 -41.25 5.02
N GLN A 664 -16.74 -41.30 3.86
CA GLN A 664 -17.03 -42.55 3.16
C GLN A 664 -15.73 -43.24 2.73
N GLU A 665 -14.75 -42.49 2.23
CA GLU A 665 -13.42 -43.03 1.92
C GLU A 665 -12.67 -43.52 3.18
N ALA A 666 -12.87 -42.86 4.32
CA ALA A 666 -12.27 -43.24 5.60
C ALA A 666 -12.99 -44.40 6.32
N ALA A 667 -14.15 -44.84 5.83
CA ALA A 667 -15.04 -45.82 6.49
C ALA A 667 -14.53 -47.28 6.47
N GLU A 668 -13.30 -47.54 6.03
CA GLU A 668 -12.68 -48.88 6.06
C GLU A 668 -12.29 -49.37 7.48
N LYS A 669 -12.45 -48.53 8.52
CA LYS A 669 -12.19 -48.91 9.92
C LYS A 669 -13.36 -49.70 10.53
N VAL A 670 -13.02 -50.80 11.20
CA VAL A 670 -13.93 -51.78 11.82
C VAL A 670 -14.98 -51.09 12.71
N GLN A 671 -16.26 -51.47 12.56
CA GLN A 671 -17.31 -51.08 13.52
C GLN A 671 -17.11 -51.85 14.83
N GLU A 672 -16.81 -51.12 15.89
CA GLU A 672 -16.76 -51.58 17.27
C GLU A 672 -18.01 -51.13 18.03
N GLY A 673 -18.36 -51.85 19.09
CA GLY A 673 -19.41 -51.41 20.00
C GLY A 673 -18.94 -50.21 20.83
N VAL A 674 -19.75 -49.16 20.92
CA VAL A 674 -19.47 -48.04 21.83
C VAL A 674 -19.75 -48.49 23.26
N SER A 675 -18.74 -48.39 24.12
CA SER A 675 -18.87 -48.58 25.56
C SER A 675 -19.37 -47.28 26.20
N VAL A 676 -20.28 -47.39 27.17
CA VAL A 676 -20.82 -46.24 27.89
C VAL A 676 -20.73 -46.46 29.39
N SER A 677 -20.26 -45.44 30.10
CA SER A 677 -20.40 -45.35 31.55
C SER A 677 -20.91 -43.97 31.96
N GLU A 678 -21.57 -43.91 33.12
CA GLU A 678 -22.22 -42.70 33.60
C GLU A 678 -21.87 -42.46 35.07
N THR A 679 -21.55 -41.21 35.39
CA THR A 679 -21.33 -40.74 36.77
C THR A 679 -22.44 -39.77 37.16
N GLU A 680 -22.45 -39.29 38.41
CA GLU A 680 -23.37 -38.22 38.82
C GLU A 680 -23.22 -36.94 37.97
N ARG A 681 -22.02 -36.68 37.43
CA ARG A 681 -21.69 -35.41 36.77
C ARG A 681 -21.51 -35.52 35.26
N SER A 682 -21.19 -36.69 34.75
CA SER A 682 -20.72 -36.84 33.36
C SER A 682 -21.17 -38.16 32.72
N ILE A 683 -21.32 -38.14 31.40
CA ILE A 683 -21.47 -39.33 30.55
C ILE A 683 -20.14 -39.56 29.83
N ILE A 684 -19.68 -40.81 29.82
CA ILE A 684 -18.40 -41.22 29.24
C ILE A 684 -18.71 -42.21 28.11
N LEU A 685 -18.27 -41.87 26.89
CA LEU A 685 -18.40 -42.68 25.69
C LEU A 685 -17.02 -43.15 25.27
N GLU A 686 -16.85 -44.44 24.99
CA GLU A 686 -15.58 -45.01 24.55
C GLU A 686 -15.76 -45.89 23.31
N CYS A 687 -14.97 -45.65 22.27
CA CYS A 687 -14.97 -46.44 21.04
C CYS A 687 -13.63 -46.30 20.32
N SER A 688 -13.07 -47.38 19.78
CA SER A 688 -11.84 -47.36 18.97
C SER A 688 -10.67 -46.63 19.62
N GLY A 689 -10.49 -46.80 20.94
CA GLY A 689 -9.42 -46.19 21.73
C GLY A 689 -9.62 -44.70 22.04
N VAL A 690 -10.77 -44.12 21.68
CA VAL A 690 -11.17 -42.75 21.99
C VAL A 690 -12.18 -42.77 23.15
N GLU A 691 -11.83 -42.13 24.28
CA GLU A 691 -12.75 -41.84 25.39
C GLU A 691 -13.14 -40.36 25.34
N VAL A 692 -14.44 -40.07 25.40
CA VAL A 692 -15.01 -38.73 25.45
C VAL A 692 -15.85 -38.58 26.70
N ARG A 693 -15.55 -37.58 27.52
CA ARG A 693 -16.29 -37.26 28.74
C ARG A 693 -17.10 -35.97 28.56
N ILE A 694 -18.40 -36.07 28.70
CA ILE A 694 -19.37 -34.98 28.51
C ILE A 694 -20.00 -34.62 29.85
N ALA A 695 -19.92 -33.35 30.26
CA ALA A 695 -20.57 -32.86 31.46
C ALA A 695 -22.09 -32.82 31.30
N LYS A 696 -22.83 -33.37 32.27
CA LYS A 696 -24.31 -33.33 32.26
C LYS A 696 -24.87 -31.93 32.48
N ARG A 697 -24.16 -31.08 33.23
CA ARG A 697 -24.62 -29.74 33.63
C ARG A 697 -24.87 -28.80 32.44
N ASP A 698 -24.04 -28.91 31.40
CA ASP A 698 -23.99 -27.96 30.30
C ASP A 698 -23.63 -28.61 28.95
N GLY A 699 -23.36 -29.92 28.91
CA GLY A 699 -23.01 -30.62 27.69
C GLY A 699 -21.57 -30.43 27.20
N MET A 700 -20.73 -29.75 27.97
CA MET A 700 -19.36 -29.45 27.54
C MET A 700 -18.45 -30.67 27.61
N LEU A 701 -17.49 -30.76 26.69
CA LEU A 701 -16.41 -31.73 26.74
C LEU A 701 -15.50 -31.44 27.94
N GLU A 702 -15.41 -32.35 28.89
CA GLU A 702 -14.53 -32.21 30.05
C GLU A 702 -13.12 -32.72 29.72
N LYS A 703 -13.05 -33.84 29.01
CA LYS A 703 -11.81 -34.52 28.67
C LYS A 703 -12.02 -35.43 27.47
N ILE A 704 -11.00 -35.50 26.63
CA ILE A 704 -10.91 -36.46 25.52
C ILE A 704 -9.57 -37.17 25.65
N THR A 705 -9.57 -38.49 25.52
CA THR A 705 -8.32 -39.26 25.40
C THR A 705 -8.36 -40.17 24.18
N SER A 706 -7.25 -40.23 23.45
CA SER A 706 -7.05 -41.16 22.33
C SER A 706 -5.73 -41.89 22.50
N GLY A 707 -5.75 -43.23 22.42
CA GLY A 707 -4.54 -44.05 22.57
C GLY A 707 -3.80 -43.83 23.89
N GLY A 708 -4.52 -43.45 24.96
CA GLY A 708 -3.97 -43.12 26.28
C GLY A 708 -3.41 -41.69 26.43
N ARG A 709 -3.44 -40.86 25.38
CA ARG A 709 -3.03 -39.45 25.42
C ARG A 709 -4.24 -38.53 25.54
N VAL A 710 -4.09 -37.39 26.20
CA VAL A 710 -5.17 -36.40 26.31
C VAL A 710 -5.15 -35.51 25.06
N ALA A 711 -6.27 -35.40 24.35
CA ALA A 711 -6.40 -34.43 23.28
C ALA A 711 -6.61 -33.02 23.88
N PRO A 712 -5.89 -31.98 23.43
CA PRO A 712 -5.93 -30.64 24.02
C PRO A 712 -7.19 -29.83 23.65
N LEU A 713 -8.36 -30.47 23.57
CA LEU A 713 -9.65 -29.83 23.26
C LEU A 713 -10.67 -30.16 24.35
N ALA A 714 -11.20 -29.14 25.02
CA ALA A 714 -12.18 -29.30 26.10
C ALA A 714 -12.99 -28.01 26.31
N GLY A 715 -13.84 -27.98 27.34
CA GLY A 715 -14.55 -26.78 27.80
C GLY A 715 -15.52 -26.15 26.79
N GLY A 716 -15.97 -26.91 25.79
CA GLY A 716 -16.92 -26.45 24.77
C GLY A 716 -17.92 -27.54 24.36
N PRO A 717 -18.94 -27.21 23.56
CA PRO A 717 -19.16 -25.90 22.94
C PRO A 717 -19.64 -24.84 23.94
N LEU A 718 -18.97 -23.70 23.96
CA LEU A 718 -19.37 -22.50 24.69
C LEU A 718 -20.03 -21.52 23.69
N ILE A 719 -21.33 -21.31 23.83
CA ILE A 719 -22.17 -20.64 22.81
C ILE A 719 -22.43 -19.16 23.12
N ARG A 720 -22.18 -18.78 24.38
CA ARG A 720 -22.40 -17.42 24.94
C ARG A 720 -21.29 -17.13 25.95
N SER A 721 -21.18 -15.88 26.38
CA SER A 721 -20.26 -15.49 27.46
C SER A 721 -20.52 -16.26 28.77
N GLU A 722 -21.75 -16.71 29.00
CA GLU A 722 -22.13 -17.58 30.11
C GLU A 722 -22.65 -18.94 29.60
N PRO A 723 -22.26 -20.07 30.23
CA PRO A 723 -22.78 -21.39 29.88
C PRO A 723 -24.30 -21.50 30.04
N LEU A 724 -24.97 -22.09 29.05
CA LEU A 724 -26.36 -22.51 29.22
C LEU A 724 -26.41 -23.71 30.17
N LYS A 725 -27.35 -23.68 31.12
CA LYS A 725 -27.59 -24.81 32.03
C LYS A 725 -28.54 -25.80 31.37
N SER A 726 -28.22 -27.10 31.46
CA SER A 726 -29.09 -28.17 31.02
C SER A 726 -30.41 -28.14 31.79
N GLN A 727 -31.53 -28.20 31.07
CA GLN A 727 -32.85 -28.48 31.64
C GLN A 727 -33.13 -29.99 31.65
N GLU A 728 -32.73 -30.67 30.57
CA GLU A 728 -32.86 -32.12 30.44
C GLU A 728 -31.61 -32.71 29.78
N VAL A 729 -31.20 -33.90 30.22
CA VAL A 729 -30.14 -34.71 29.60
C VAL A 729 -30.72 -36.07 29.27
N ARG A 730 -30.64 -36.45 27.99
CA ARG A 730 -31.10 -37.77 27.51
C ARG A 730 -29.94 -38.51 26.88
N HIS A 731 -29.82 -39.80 27.19
CA HIS A 731 -28.89 -40.72 26.56
C HIS A 731 -29.62 -41.93 26.01
N PHE A 732 -29.34 -42.31 24.76
CA PHE A 732 -29.91 -43.50 24.13
C PHE A 732 -29.01 -44.06 23.03
N ASN A 733 -29.16 -45.35 22.73
CA ASN A 733 -28.56 -45.99 21.56
C ASN A 733 -29.57 -46.01 20.41
N LYS A 734 -29.11 -45.70 19.21
CA LYS A 734 -29.88 -45.86 17.97
C LYS A 734 -28.93 -46.30 16.85
N ASP A 735 -29.25 -47.42 16.21
CA ASP A 735 -28.50 -47.99 15.08
C ASP A 735 -26.99 -48.14 15.37
N GLY A 736 -26.65 -48.56 16.60
CA GLY A 736 -25.25 -48.76 17.02
C GLY A 736 -24.50 -47.47 17.40
N SER A 737 -25.11 -46.29 17.22
CA SER A 737 -24.55 -45.01 17.66
C SER A 737 -25.17 -44.56 18.98
N HIS A 738 -24.41 -43.88 19.83
CA HIS A 738 -24.87 -43.37 21.12
C HIS A 738 -25.05 -41.87 21.11
N TYR A 739 -26.26 -41.45 21.47
CA TYR A 739 -26.69 -40.05 21.47
C TYR A 739 -26.69 -39.53 22.91
N VAL A 740 -26.06 -38.38 23.14
CA VAL A 740 -26.18 -37.59 24.37
C VAL A 740 -26.80 -36.25 23.98
N VAL A 741 -28.06 -36.06 24.34
CA VAL A 741 -28.86 -34.88 24.00
C VAL A 741 -29.03 -34.01 25.24
N ILE A 742 -28.61 -32.76 25.14
CA ILE A 742 -28.72 -31.74 26.17
C ILE A 742 -29.74 -30.71 25.69
N ASP A 743 -30.86 -30.61 26.39
CA ASP A 743 -31.88 -29.60 26.15
C ASP A 743 -31.65 -28.42 27.11
N TYR A 744 -31.51 -27.21 26.56
CA TYR A 744 -31.32 -25.99 27.36
C TYR A 744 -32.62 -25.17 27.46
N GLY A 745 -33.71 -25.63 26.86
CA GLY A 745 -34.99 -24.93 26.72
C GLY A 745 -35.01 -23.92 25.58
N GLU A 746 -36.22 -23.43 25.28
CA GLU A 746 -36.46 -22.40 24.24
C GLU A 746 -35.97 -22.81 22.83
N GLY A 747 -35.97 -24.12 22.55
CA GLY A 747 -35.50 -24.68 21.28
C GLY A 747 -33.97 -24.82 21.19
N ASN A 748 -33.22 -24.43 22.22
CA ASN A 748 -31.77 -24.62 22.25
C ASN A 748 -31.44 -26.07 22.64
N ARG A 749 -30.68 -26.77 21.79
CA ARG A 749 -30.26 -28.16 22.03
C ARG A 749 -28.84 -28.43 21.53
N LEU A 750 -28.15 -29.32 22.24
CA LEU A 750 -26.86 -29.87 21.82
C LEU A 750 -26.97 -31.39 21.77
N GLU A 751 -26.52 -31.99 20.68
CA GLU A 751 -26.47 -33.43 20.50
C GLU A 751 -25.02 -33.86 20.23
N TRP A 752 -24.51 -34.73 21.08
CA TRP A 752 -23.27 -35.47 20.84
C TRP A 752 -23.60 -36.89 20.38
N ILE A 753 -22.99 -37.36 19.30
CA ILE A 753 -23.23 -38.70 18.76
C ILE A 753 -21.90 -39.42 18.60
N MET A 754 -21.65 -40.46 19.40
CA MET A 754 -20.51 -41.35 19.18
C MET A 754 -20.93 -42.50 18.28
N HIS A 755 -20.27 -42.62 17.14
CA HIS A 755 -20.50 -43.71 16.18
C HIS A 755 -19.61 -44.92 16.51
N GLY A 756 -20.02 -46.11 16.06
CA GLY A 756 -19.27 -47.36 16.26
C GLY A 756 -17.92 -47.41 15.55
N ASN A 757 -17.52 -46.38 14.81
CA ASN A 757 -16.20 -46.24 14.20
C ASN A 757 -15.30 -45.23 14.95
N GLY A 758 -15.73 -44.74 16.12
CA GLY A 758 -15.01 -43.77 16.96
C GLY A 758 -15.13 -42.30 16.53
N LEU A 759 -15.94 -41.97 15.51
CA LEU A 759 -16.25 -40.58 15.17
C LEU A 759 -17.24 -39.98 16.16
N LEU A 760 -17.04 -38.71 16.49
CA LEU A 760 -17.91 -37.95 17.40
C LEU A 760 -18.57 -36.79 16.65
N ASP A 761 -19.88 -36.86 16.43
CA ASP A 761 -20.65 -35.75 15.86
C ASP A 761 -21.12 -34.79 16.95
N MET A 762 -21.18 -33.50 16.60
CA MET A 762 -21.81 -32.44 17.37
C MET A 762 -22.85 -31.75 16.52
N ASN A 763 -24.11 -31.80 16.93
CA ASN A 763 -25.18 -30.98 16.34
C ASN A 763 -25.69 -30.00 17.38
N LEU A 764 -25.42 -28.72 17.14
CA LEU A 764 -25.82 -27.62 17.98
C LEU A 764 -26.93 -26.83 17.29
N HIS A 765 -28.04 -26.61 17.97
CA HIS A 765 -29.14 -25.75 17.54
C HIS A 765 -29.43 -24.72 18.62
N TYR A 766 -29.47 -23.43 18.27
CA TYR A 766 -29.67 -22.38 19.26
C TYR A 766 -30.20 -21.08 18.67
N GLN A 767 -30.80 -20.27 19.54
CA GLN A 767 -31.09 -18.87 19.28
C GLN A 767 -30.08 -18.01 20.05
N PRO A 768 -29.48 -16.98 19.42
CA PRO A 768 -28.68 -15.99 20.13
C PRO A 768 -29.48 -15.35 21.28
N GLY A 769 -28.82 -15.05 22.40
CA GLY A 769 -29.49 -14.51 23.59
C GLY A 769 -30.04 -13.08 23.43
N ALA A 770 -29.68 -12.37 22.37
CA ALA A 770 -30.15 -11.03 22.03
C ALA A 770 -30.49 -10.93 20.54
N GLY A 771 -31.41 -10.02 20.19
CA GLY A 771 -31.78 -9.77 18.79
C GLY A 771 -30.68 -9.11 17.96
N SER A 772 -29.69 -8.49 18.61
CA SER A 772 -28.49 -7.92 18.00
C SER A 772 -27.26 -8.51 18.70
N VAL A 773 -26.33 -9.08 17.95
CA VAL A 773 -25.10 -9.67 18.50
C VAL A 773 -23.87 -9.31 17.66
N PRO A 774 -22.72 -8.99 18.28
CA PRO A 774 -21.50 -8.67 17.54
C PRO A 774 -20.87 -9.90 16.89
N PHE A 775 -21.06 -11.07 17.49
CA PHE A 775 -20.61 -12.38 17.00
C PHE A 775 -21.53 -13.49 17.53
N THR A 776 -21.47 -14.68 16.92
CA THR A 776 -22.22 -15.85 17.40
C THR A 776 -21.58 -17.15 16.88
N GLY A 777 -21.57 -18.20 17.70
CA GLY A 777 -20.92 -19.46 17.38
C GLY A 777 -20.69 -20.34 18.60
N ALA A 778 -19.76 -21.28 18.48
CA ALA A 778 -19.34 -22.17 19.56
C ALA A 778 -17.81 -22.16 19.73
N SER A 779 -17.35 -21.94 20.97
CA SER A 779 -15.93 -21.97 21.32
C SER A 779 -15.55 -23.17 22.17
N PHE A 780 -14.28 -23.56 22.06
CA PHE A 780 -13.64 -24.64 22.80
C PHE A 780 -12.34 -24.13 23.41
N ARG A 781 -12.02 -24.58 24.61
CA ARG A 781 -10.72 -24.35 25.21
C ARG A 781 -9.70 -25.29 24.56
N TYR A 782 -8.62 -24.68 24.09
CA TYR A 782 -7.43 -25.34 23.61
C TYR A 782 -6.23 -24.55 24.17
N PRO A 783 -5.29 -25.17 24.90
CA PRO A 783 -4.10 -24.48 25.40
C PRO A 783 -3.19 -24.06 24.24
N GLU A 784 -2.91 -22.78 24.10
CA GLU A 784 -2.17 -22.23 22.97
C GLU A 784 -0.77 -22.81 22.84
N GLU A 785 -0.12 -23.09 23.96
CA GLU A 785 1.19 -23.74 24.00
C GLU A 785 1.20 -25.15 23.39
N GLU A 786 0.05 -25.80 23.22
CA GLU A 786 -0.04 -27.15 22.66
C GLU A 786 -0.08 -27.18 21.13
N ILE A 787 -0.39 -26.06 20.45
CA ILE A 787 -0.53 -26.04 18.99
C ILE A 787 0.84 -25.90 18.29
N ARG A 788 1.05 -26.65 17.21
CA ARG A 788 2.21 -26.50 16.32
C ARG A 788 1.82 -25.93 14.96
N SER A 789 0.78 -26.49 14.36
CA SER A 789 0.26 -26.04 13.08
C SER A 789 -1.20 -26.39 12.91
N VAL A 790 -1.85 -25.73 11.96
CA VAL A 790 -3.19 -26.08 11.48
C VAL A 790 -3.15 -26.20 9.97
N ARG A 791 -3.70 -27.30 9.45
CA ARG A 791 -4.04 -27.44 8.04
C ARG A 791 -5.54 -27.36 7.90
N TYR A 792 -6.07 -26.54 7.01
CA TYR A 792 -7.53 -26.46 6.84
C TYR A 792 -7.92 -26.16 5.41
N MET A 793 -9.12 -26.56 5.04
CA MET A 793 -9.77 -26.18 3.80
C MET A 793 -10.78 -25.07 4.07
N GLY A 794 -10.57 -23.92 3.43
CA GLY A 794 -11.38 -22.73 3.61
C GLY A 794 -10.76 -21.48 2.96
N ASN A 795 -11.31 -20.32 3.27
CA ASN A 795 -10.76 -19.04 2.81
C ASN A 795 -9.58 -18.61 3.69
N GLY A 796 -8.47 -18.26 3.04
CA GLY A 796 -7.24 -17.86 3.70
C GLY A 796 -6.19 -17.29 2.72
N PRO A 797 -4.91 -17.25 3.10
CA PRO A 797 -4.35 -17.68 4.39
C PRO A 797 -4.39 -16.61 5.47
N TYR A 798 -4.75 -15.37 5.12
CA TYR A 798 -4.87 -14.25 6.06
C TYR A 798 -6.20 -14.30 6.80
N ARG A 799 -6.20 -13.83 8.05
CA ARG A 799 -7.43 -13.70 8.84
C ARG A 799 -8.38 -12.68 8.21
N VAL A 800 -9.67 -12.78 8.51
CA VAL A 800 -10.72 -11.85 8.07
C VAL A 800 -11.42 -11.20 9.25
N TRP A 801 -12.05 -10.06 8.97
CA TRP A 801 -12.98 -9.38 9.86
C TRP A 801 -14.34 -9.29 9.18
N LYS A 802 -15.42 -9.08 9.94
CA LYS A 802 -16.76 -8.95 9.34
C LYS A 802 -16.83 -7.89 8.23
N ASN A 803 -16.10 -6.80 8.40
CA ASN A 803 -15.97 -5.69 7.46
C ASN A 803 -14.72 -5.76 6.57
N ARG A 804 -14.02 -6.90 6.53
CA ARG A 804 -12.90 -7.20 5.61
C ARG A 804 -12.95 -8.67 5.21
N MET A 805 -13.88 -9.00 4.31
CA MET A 805 -14.11 -10.38 3.83
C MET A 805 -13.44 -10.69 2.48
N LYS A 806 -12.85 -9.68 1.83
CA LYS A 806 -12.16 -9.78 0.55
C LYS A 806 -10.65 -9.93 0.72
N GLY A 807 -9.97 -10.37 -0.33
CA GLY A 807 -8.52 -10.57 -0.35
C GLY A 807 -8.07 -11.95 0.17
N VAL A 808 -9.00 -12.90 0.26
CA VAL A 808 -8.73 -14.28 0.67
C VAL A 808 -9.15 -15.24 -0.43
N HIS A 809 -8.48 -16.37 -0.53
CA HIS A 809 -8.76 -17.41 -1.52
C HIS A 809 -9.27 -18.67 -0.84
N PHE A 810 -10.24 -19.34 -1.45
CA PHE A 810 -10.65 -20.67 -1.03
C PHE A 810 -9.63 -21.72 -1.47
N ASN A 811 -9.01 -22.43 -0.52
CA ASN A 811 -7.92 -23.38 -0.76
C ASN A 811 -7.72 -24.33 0.45
N VAL A 812 -6.72 -25.21 0.38
CA VAL A 812 -6.13 -25.91 1.53
C VAL A 812 -4.88 -25.17 1.98
N TRP A 813 -4.93 -24.62 3.20
CA TRP A 813 -3.87 -23.83 3.80
C TRP A 813 -3.11 -24.64 4.84
N GLU A 814 -1.79 -24.47 4.90
CA GLU A 814 -0.93 -24.96 5.98
C GLU A 814 -0.39 -23.77 6.76
N LYS A 815 -0.66 -23.71 8.06
CA LYS A 815 -0.27 -22.60 8.92
C LYS A 815 0.54 -23.09 10.10
N ASP A 816 1.82 -22.75 10.13
CA ASP A 816 2.63 -22.94 11.33
C ASP A 816 2.26 -21.89 12.36
N TYR A 817 2.30 -22.27 13.63
CA TYR A 817 2.05 -21.36 14.72
C TYR A 817 3.05 -20.19 14.68
N ASN A 818 2.50 -18.98 14.71
CA ASN A 818 3.22 -17.74 14.96
C ASN A 818 2.35 -16.83 15.82
N ASN A 819 2.98 -15.86 16.47
CA ASN A 819 2.29 -14.89 17.33
C ASN A 819 2.53 -13.46 16.84
N THR A 820 2.47 -13.27 15.52
CA THR A 820 2.64 -11.95 14.90
C THR A 820 1.57 -10.99 15.42
N ILE A 821 2.04 -9.87 15.99
CA ILE A 821 1.21 -8.72 16.29
C ILE A 821 1.44 -7.73 15.15
N THR A 822 0.47 -7.65 14.25
CA THR A 822 0.53 -6.86 13.01
C THR A 822 0.96 -5.41 13.30
N GLY A 823 1.91 -4.90 12.53
CA GLY A 823 2.53 -3.58 12.71
C GLY A 823 3.35 -3.37 13.99
N HIS A 824 3.55 -4.41 14.83
CA HIS A 824 4.27 -4.26 16.09
C HIS A 824 5.42 -5.25 16.25
N SER A 825 5.17 -6.56 16.15
CA SER A 825 6.17 -7.58 16.44
C SER A 825 5.95 -8.88 15.67
N GLY A 826 7.03 -9.66 15.54
CA GLY A 826 7.05 -10.92 14.81
C GLY A 826 7.20 -10.73 13.30
N TYR A 827 6.35 -9.91 12.67
CA TYR A 827 6.31 -9.66 11.21
C TYR A 827 6.35 -10.96 10.37
N VAL A 828 5.82 -12.06 10.90
CA VAL A 828 5.68 -13.34 10.19
C VAL A 828 4.25 -13.43 9.67
N TYR A 829 4.09 -13.17 8.37
CA TYR A 829 2.81 -13.26 7.68
C TYR A 829 2.75 -14.51 6.79
N PRO A 830 1.56 -15.11 6.61
CA PRO A 830 0.26 -14.72 7.18
C PRO A 830 0.16 -15.05 8.68
N GLU A 831 -0.55 -14.21 9.44
CA GLU A 831 -0.71 -14.38 10.89
C GLU A 831 -1.42 -15.69 11.21
N PHE A 832 -1.04 -16.37 12.31
CA PHE A 832 -1.73 -17.61 12.71
C PHE A 832 -3.08 -17.32 13.37
N LYS A 833 -3.14 -16.31 14.25
CA LYS A 833 -4.29 -16.05 15.10
C LYS A 833 -5.38 -15.23 14.39
N GLY A 834 -6.65 -15.54 14.65
CA GLY A 834 -7.81 -14.81 14.10
C GLY A 834 -8.86 -15.71 13.44
N TYR A 835 -9.71 -15.12 12.59
CA TYR A 835 -10.83 -15.81 11.94
C TYR A 835 -10.54 -16.13 10.47
N TYR A 836 -10.97 -17.30 10.01
CA TYR A 836 -10.87 -17.77 8.63
C TYR A 836 -12.25 -18.23 8.18
N SER A 837 -12.70 -17.77 7.01
CA SER A 837 -14.09 -17.99 6.59
C SER A 837 -14.28 -19.27 5.78
N ASN A 838 -15.52 -19.76 5.75
CA ASN A 838 -15.94 -20.87 4.90
C ASN A 838 -15.15 -22.18 5.15
N LEU A 839 -15.12 -22.65 6.41
CA LEU A 839 -14.43 -23.86 6.85
C LEU A 839 -15.14 -25.13 6.37
N TYR A 840 -14.37 -26.05 5.78
CA TYR A 840 -14.82 -27.39 5.37
C TYR A 840 -14.26 -28.45 6.31
N TRP A 841 -12.96 -28.40 6.58
CA TRP A 841 -12.30 -29.27 7.56
C TRP A 841 -11.01 -28.62 8.06
N ALA A 842 -10.54 -29.04 9.24
CA ALA A 842 -9.27 -28.63 9.81
C ALA A 842 -8.57 -29.79 10.53
N ARG A 843 -7.27 -29.93 10.29
CA ARG A 843 -6.33 -30.75 11.04
C ARG A 843 -5.57 -29.87 12.03
N PHE A 844 -5.67 -30.20 13.30
CA PHE A 844 -4.90 -29.56 14.36
C PHE A 844 -3.72 -30.45 14.71
N THR A 845 -2.51 -29.94 14.48
CA THR A 845 -1.28 -30.65 14.83
C THR A 845 -0.79 -30.11 16.17
N GLY A 846 -1.00 -30.89 17.24
CA GLY A 846 -0.52 -30.55 18.58
C GLY A 846 0.89 -31.08 18.87
N LYS A 847 1.39 -30.83 20.09
CA LYS A 847 2.67 -31.39 20.56
C LYS A 847 2.58 -32.90 20.80
N ASP A 848 1.53 -33.33 21.50
CA ASP A 848 1.34 -34.71 21.97
C ASP A 848 0.25 -35.49 21.22
N ALA A 849 -0.77 -34.79 20.74
CA ALA A 849 -1.92 -35.35 20.02
C ALA A 849 -2.34 -34.44 18.86
N SER A 850 -2.83 -35.04 17.79
CA SER A 850 -3.44 -34.34 16.66
C SER A 850 -4.87 -34.82 16.48
N PHE A 851 -5.71 -34.00 15.86
CA PHE A 851 -7.08 -34.41 15.53
C PHE A 851 -7.61 -33.65 14.33
N MET A 852 -8.69 -34.20 13.78
CA MET A 852 -9.40 -33.66 12.63
C MET A 852 -10.79 -33.18 13.05
N ILE A 853 -11.24 -32.10 12.42
CA ILE A 853 -12.62 -31.62 12.47
C ILE A 853 -13.13 -31.47 11.05
N TYR A 854 -14.34 -31.97 10.79
CA TYR A 854 -15.07 -31.76 9.54
C TYR A 854 -16.33 -30.95 9.81
N SER A 855 -16.70 -30.09 8.87
CA SER A 855 -17.89 -29.25 8.93
C SER A 855 -18.95 -29.75 7.94
N ARG A 856 -20.19 -29.87 8.41
CA ARG A 856 -21.38 -29.99 7.56
C ARG A 856 -22.11 -28.66 7.40
N THR A 857 -21.58 -27.59 7.99
CA THR A 857 -22.20 -26.27 8.05
C THR A 857 -21.55 -25.31 7.05
N ALA A 858 -22.36 -24.78 6.13
CA ALA A 858 -21.96 -23.72 5.20
C ALA A 858 -21.63 -22.42 5.93
N ASP A 859 -20.76 -21.60 5.33
CA ASP A 859 -20.36 -20.27 5.82
C ASP A 859 -19.75 -20.25 7.23
N LEU A 860 -19.32 -21.40 7.76
CA LEU A 860 -18.74 -21.50 9.09
C LEU A 860 -17.35 -20.86 9.12
N PHE A 861 -17.06 -20.06 10.13
CA PHE A 861 -15.74 -19.49 10.36
C PHE A 861 -14.95 -20.35 11.34
N LEU A 862 -13.68 -20.60 11.04
CA LEU A 862 -12.69 -21.13 11.97
C LEU A 862 -12.03 -19.97 12.72
N GLY A 863 -12.10 -19.95 14.04
CA GLY A 863 -11.31 -19.05 14.88
C GLY A 863 -10.13 -19.79 15.51
N LEU A 864 -8.92 -19.34 15.24
CA LEU A 864 -7.67 -19.83 15.82
C LEU A 864 -7.13 -18.80 16.81
N PHE A 865 -7.46 -18.95 18.09
CA PHE A 865 -7.07 -18.07 19.19
C PHE A 865 -7.45 -16.60 18.98
N SER A 866 -7.41 -15.83 20.07
CA SER A 866 -7.55 -14.37 19.98
C SER A 866 -6.18 -13.78 19.67
N PRO A 867 -6.03 -12.94 18.62
CA PRO A 867 -4.83 -12.14 18.42
C PRO A 867 -4.51 -11.33 19.67
N GLU A 868 -3.23 -11.16 19.96
CA GLU A 868 -2.79 -10.25 21.03
C GLU A 868 -3.02 -8.80 20.61
N GLU A 869 -3.42 -7.96 21.57
CA GLU A 869 -3.58 -6.54 21.33
C GLU A 869 -2.21 -5.84 21.33
N ALA A 870 -1.97 -5.03 20.30
CA ALA A 870 -0.81 -4.16 20.25
C ALA A 870 -0.88 -3.06 21.33
N PRO A 871 0.25 -2.45 21.73
CA PRO A 871 0.25 -1.34 22.69
C PRO A 871 -0.53 -0.13 22.18
N ASP A 872 -1.43 0.40 23.02
CA ASP A 872 -2.30 1.55 22.72
C ASP A 872 -3.01 1.44 21.35
N PRO A 873 -3.88 0.43 21.15
CA PRO A 873 -4.47 0.13 19.85
C PRO A 873 -5.57 1.13 19.44
N ALA A 874 -5.81 2.21 20.20
CA ALA A 874 -6.91 3.13 19.98
C ALA A 874 -8.25 2.40 19.78
N ARG A 875 -8.86 2.42 18.56
CA ARG A 875 -10.10 1.68 18.22
C ARG A 875 -9.88 0.48 17.29
N THR A 876 -8.63 0.04 17.11
CA THR A 876 -8.28 -1.20 16.40
C THR A 876 -8.21 -2.38 17.38
N THR A 877 -9.21 -2.49 18.26
CA THR A 877 -9.39 -3.57 19.25
C THR A 877 -10.68 -4.33 18.95
N LEU A 878 -10.73 -5.59 19.40
CA LEU A 878 -11.86 -6.49 19.20
C LEU A 878 -12.17 -7.27 20.48
N HIS A 879 -13.46 -7.36 20.80
CA HIS A 879 -13.92 -8.32 21.79
C HIS A 879 -14.10 -9.69 21.13
N HIS A 880 -13.17 -10.61 21.43
CA HIS A 880 -13.20 -11.99 20.96
C HIS A 880 -14.06 -12.88 21.88
N PRO A 881 -14.71 -13.93 21.35
CA PRO A 881 -15.33 -14.94 22.19
C PRO A 881 -14.25 -15.65 23.03
N PRO A 882 -14.55 -16.02 24.28
CA PRO A 882 -13.61 -16.80 25.09
C PRO A 882 -13.39 -18.19 24.48
N GLY A 883 -12.15 -18.70 24.55
CA GLY A 883 -11.77 -20.01 24.00
C GLY A 883 -10.45 -19.95 23.23
N GLY A 884 -9.90 -21.12 22.90
CA GLY A 884 -8.73 -21.26 22.05
C GLY A 884 -9.11 -21.52 20.59
N ILE A 885 -10.03 -22.46 20.35
CA ILE A 885 -10.55 -22.79 19.01
C ILE A 885 -12.04 -22.48 18.96
N SER A 886 -12.53 -21.86 17.90
CA SER A 886 -13.95 -21.53 17.74
C SER A 886 -14.50 -21.80 16.35
N PHE A 887 -15.80 -22.03 16.30
CA PHE A 887 -16.59 -22.30 15.09
C PHE A 887 -17.74 -21.31 15.07
N MET A 888 -17.63 -20.27 14.25
CA MET A 888 -18.49 -19.10 14.31
C MET A 888 -19.43 -19.02 13.11
N LEU A 889 -20.66 -18.56 13.33
CA LEU A 889 -21.62 -18.18 12.28
C LEU A 889 -21.63 -16.65 12.08
N GLY A 890 -21.03 -15.91 13.00
CA GLY A 890 -20.78 -14.49 12.86
C GLY A 890 -19.54 -14.09 13.67
N ILE A 891 -18.67 -13.29 13.07
CA ILE A 891 -17.44 -12.75 13.64
C ILE A 891 -17.54 -11.22 13.81
N PRO A 892 -16.75 -10.59 14.71
CA PRO A 892 -16.81 -9.15 14.92
C PRO A 892 -16.19 -8.34 13.77
N ALA A 893 -16.56 -7.05 13.69
CA ALA A 893 -15.98 -6.05 12.80
C ALA A 893 -14.90 -5.24 13.54
N ILE A 894 -13.84 -4.81 12.85
CA ILE A 894 -12.76 -4.01 13.43
C ILE A 894 -12.90 -2.53 13.10
N GLY A 895 -12.43 -1.66 14.01
CA GLY A 895 -12.34 -0.22 13.81
C GLY A 895 -11.05 0.24 13.12
N THR A 896 -10.75 1.53 13.26
CA THR A 896 -9.53 2.22 12.78
C THR A 896 -8.89 2.98 13.94
N LYS A 897 -7.78 3.72 13.76
CA LYS A 897 -7.24 4.59 14.83
C LYS A 897 -8.28 5.58 15.38
N PHE A 898 -9.10 6.15 14.50
CA PHE A 898 -10.01 7.26 14.86
C PHE A 898 -11.47 6.87 15.00
N LYS A 899 -11.88 5.69 14.50
CA LYS A 899 -13.30 5.33 14.38
C LYS A 899 -13.56 3.93 14.90
N GLU A 900 -14.63 3.82 15.69
CA GLU A 900 -15.26 2.53 16.00
C GLU A 900 -15.78 1.87 14.73
N ALA A 901 -15.80 0.52 14.72
CA ALA A 901 -16.24 -0.27 13.57
C ALA A 901 -17.61 0.18 13.03
N GLU A 902 -18.57 0.46 13.92
CA GLU A 902 -19.95 0.83 13.55
C GLU A 902 -20.08 2.12 12.71
N LYS A 903 -19.02 2.95 12.63
CA LYS A 903 -18.98 4.16 11.80
C LYS A 903 -18.47 3.90 10.38
N LEU A 904 -18.01 2.68 10.09
CA LEU A 904 -17.33 2.33 8.83
C LEU A 904 -18.25 1.77 7.74
N GLY A 905 -19.54 1.59 8.03
CA GLY A 905 -20.53 1.22 7.02
C GLY A 905 -21.44 0.05 7.43
N PRO A 906 -22.37 -0.34 6.55
CA PRO A 906 -23.29 -1.46 6.78
C PRO A 906 -22.63 -2.79 7.16
N GLN A 907 -21.49 -3.15 6.55
CA GLN A 907 -20.79 -4.40 6.84
C GLN A 907 -20.27 -4.47 8.28
N SER A 908 -20.04 -3.33 8.92
CA SER A 908 -19.53 -3.27 10.29
C SER A 908 -20.59 -3.35 11.39
N ARG A 909 -21.88 -3.38 11.04
CA ARG A 909 -22.98 -3.43 12.02
C ARG A 909 -23.09 -4.80 12.68
N ASP A 910 -23.67 -4.88 13.87
CA ASP A 910 -23.99 -6.16 14.52
C ASP A 910 -24.92 -7.05 13.68
N TYR A 911 -24.82 -8.36 13.89
CA TYR A 911 -25.76 -9.30 13.28
C TYR A 911 -27.13 -9.15 13.93
N GLN A 912 -28.16 -9.06 13.09
CA GLN A 912 -29.55 -9.01 13.53
C GLN A 912 -30.16 -10.41 13.45
N PHE A 913 -30.53 -10.98 14.59
CA PHE A 913 -31.24 -12.25 14.67
C PHE A 913 -32.74 -12.03 14.84
N LEU A 914 -33.53 -12.57 13.91
CA LEU A 914 -34.98 -12.60 13.99
C LEU A 914 -35.44 -13.99 13.58
N ALA A 915 -35.94 -14.81 14.52
CA ALA A 915 -36.30 -16.21 14.29
C ALA A 915 -37.14 -16.42 13.01
N ARG A 916 -38.16 -15.59 12.79
CA ARG A 916 -39.01 -15.66 11.56
C ARG A 916 -38.27 -15.45 10.22
N ARG A 917 -37.04 -14.95 10.23
CA ARG A 917 -36.18 -14.71 9.05
C ARG A 917 -35.05 -15.74 8.93
N VAL A 918 -34.95 -16.67 9.86
CA VAL A 918 -33.93 -17.72 9.89
C VAL A 918 -34.60 -19.06 9.61
N LYS A 919 -33.94 -19.90 8.81
CA LYS A 919 -34.45 -21.24 8.49
C LYS A 919 -34.72 -22.00 9.79
N ASN A 920 -35.90 -22.59 9.93
CA ASN A 920 -36.37 -23.28 11.14
C ASN A 920 -36.42 -22.43 12.43
N GLY A 921 -36.18 -21.12 12.36
CA GLY A 921 -36.21 -20.25 13.53
C GLY A 921 -34.97 -20.28 14.43
N GLU A 922 -33.90 -20.97 14.02
CA GLU A 922 -32.71 -21.22 14.86
C GLU A 922 -31.42 -21.25 14.03
N LEU A 923 -30.29 -20.99 14.68
CA LEU A 923 -28.97 -21.21 14.11
C LEU A 923 -28.52 -22.64 14.37
N SER A 924 -27.77 -23.22 13.44
CA SER A 924 -27.29 -24.61 13.54
C SER A 924 -25.81 -24.74 13.19
N ILE A 925 -25.07 -25.50 14.00
CA ILE A 925 -23.69 -25.91 13.73
C ILE A 925 -23.63 -27.44 13.79
N SER A 926 -23.08 -28.07 12.75
CA SER A 926 -22.90 -29.52 12.65
C SER A 926 -21.44 -29.82 12.32
N LEU A 927 -20.75 -30.44 13.28
CA LEU A 927 -19.33 -30.78 13.21
C LEU A 927 -19.12 -32.27 13.48
N ILE A 928 -18.00 -32.79 12.99
CA ILE A 928 -17.55 -34.16 13.23
C ILE A 928 -16.12 -34.10 13.70
N PHE A 929 -15.84 -34.71 14.84
CA PHE A 929 -14.51 -34.77 15.42
C PHE A 929 -13.93 -36.18 15.24
N ASP A 930 -12.69 -36.23 14.77
CA ASP A 930 -11.92 -37.47 14.62
C ASP A 930 -10.62 -37.36 15.41
N PHE A 931 -10.59 -38.04 16.55
CA PHE A 931 -9.45 -38.11 17.47
C PHE A 931 -8.64 -39.39 17.31
N ARG A 932 -8.90 -40.21 16.28
CA ARG A 932 -8.30 -41.55 16.14
C ARG A 932 -6.86 -41.54 15.62
N GLU A 933 -6.28 -40.36 15.38
CA GLU A 933 -4.89 -40.16 14.91
C GLU A 933 -3.84 -40.28 16.03
#